data_AF-A0A2U2PCD1-F1
#
_entry.id   AF-A0A2U2PCD1-F1
#
_cell.length_a   1.000
_cell.length_b   1.000
_cell.length_c   1.000
_cell.angle_alpha   90.00
_cell.angle_beta   90.00
_cell.angle_gamma   90.00
#
_symmetry.space_group_name_H-M   'P 1'
#
loop_
_entity.id
_entity.type
_entity.pdbx_description
1 polymer ?
#
loop_
_entity_poly.entity_id
_entity_poly.type
_entity_poly.pdbx_seq_one_letter_code
_entity_poly.pdbx_strand_id
1 'polypeptide(L)'
;MSIVTNFKHVNYLWNEADAAKLEGDEVALLLYRSNLLGADLRLTNYGGGNTSCKTIEKDPLTGAGTEVMWIKGSGGDIGTLKRSGLAGLYVDRLRNLEHIYKGIEQEDEMVELFNHCIYDLKSKAPSIDTPLHGFLPFKHIDHLHPDAAIAIAAAKDGRRITEELFNGAIGWVDWQRPGFDLGLQLKRCLEENPGIRGIMLGSHGLFTWGDTAYDCYINSLEVIETCAEFLEQNYGKKGMVFGGQKLQSPDAEVRRKQAAAIAPVLRGFCSSERHMVGHFTDDVRVLEFINSNDLDRLAPLGTSCPDHFLRTKISPLVLDLQPEADLTDVKFLKEKLAPAFDAYRRMYTGYYETCKHDNSPAIRDANPVVILYPGVGMFTFSKDKQTARVAAEFYINAINVMKGAEAVSEYTSLPRQEAFDIEYWLLEEAKLQRMPKPKPLSGRIALVTGSAGGIGKAIAKKFIEEGACVVINDNDSDRLEKAKVEFGSQYGKDAYAAAVLDVTDTGKISAAYSEATLAFGGVDIIVNCAGLSISKPIEEHTEKDWDLLYDVLVKGQFLVTQKGVEVMRKQALGGDVLNIVSKNALVSGPNNAGYGSAKAAQLHLSRLNAAELGGDGIRVNVVNPDAVISDSKIWESGWAEGRAKAYGVTVAELPAYYAKRTLLNQIILPEDIANACFTFVGGLMNKSTGNVLNVDGGVAMAFVR
;
A
#
# COMPACT_ATOMS: atom_id res chain seq x y z
N MET A 1 -3.22 -43.10 12.22
CA MET A 1 -2.82 -42.03 13.17
C MET A 1 -3.98 -41.07 13.26
N SER A 2 -4.34 -40.54 14.44
CA SER A 2 -5.38 -39.52 14.52
C SER A 2 -4.90 -38.27 13.79
N ILE A 3 -5.68 -37.78 12.84
CA ILE A 3 -5.36 -36.54 12.11
C ILE A 3 -5.32 -35.41 13.14
N VAL A 4 -4.15 -34.77 13.31
CA VAL A 4 -4.01 -33.61 14.17
C VAL A 4 -4.62 -32.42 13.45
N THR A 5 -5.82 -32.02 13.85
CA THR A 5 -6.53 -30.85 13.29
C THR A 5 -6.54 -29.66 14.24
N ASN A 6 -5.98 -29.83 15.45
CA ASN A 6 -5.98 -28.79 16.49
C ASN A 6 -4.56 -28.23 16.63
N PHE A 7 -4.32 -27.09 15.99
CA PHE A 7 -3.09 -26.33 16.08
C PHE A 7 -3.30 -25.09 16.95
N LYS A 8 -2.29 -24.68 17.71
CA LYS A 8 -2.31 -23.53 18.61
C LYS A 8 -1.78 -22.26 17.91
N HIS A 9 -0.74 -22.39 17.10
CA HIS A 9 -0.02 -21.25 16.51
C HIS A 9 -0.31 -21.02 15.03
N VAL A 10 -0.88 -22.00 14.33
CA VAL A 10 -1.34 -21.91 12.93
C VAL A 10 -2.82 -22.26 12.79
N ASN A 11 -3.47 -21.86 11.70
CA ASN A 11 -4.87 -22.20 11.45
C ASN A 11 -4.99 -23.42 10.52
N TYR A 12 -5.74 -24.44 10.95
CA TYR A 12 -6.27 -25.46 10.07
C TYR A 12 -7.53 -24.93 9.37
N LEU A 13 -7.42 -24.69 8.06
CA LEU A 13 -8.47 -24.10 7.22
C LEU A 13 -9.00 -25.07 6.15
N TRP A 14 -8.47 -26.29 6.11
CA TRP A 14 -8.87 -27.29 5.13
C TRP A 14 -10.31 -27.77 5.37
N ASN A 15 -11.10 -27.82 4.30
CA ASN A 15 -12.48 -28.27 4.29
C ASN A 15 -12.62 -29.47 3.36
N GLU A 16 -12.93 -30.63 3.94
CA GLU A 16 -13.05 -31.89 3.19
C GLU A 16 -14.13 -31.85 2.10
N ALA A 17 -15.24 -31.15 2.33
CA ALA A 17 -16.32 -31.07 1.35
C ALA A 17 -15.95 -30.20 0.14
N ASP A 18 -15.11 -29.19 0.32
CA ASP A 18 -14.59 -28.39 -0.78
C ASP A 18 -13.48 -29.12 -1.52
N ALA A 19 -12.56 -29.78 -0.80
CA ALA A 19 -11.51 -30.61 -1.41
C ALA A 19 -12.09 -31.77 -2.23
N ALA A 20 -13.14 -32.44 -1.74
CA ALA A 20 -13.79 -33.55 -2.46
C ALA A 20 -14.41 -33.11 -3.80
N LYS A 21 -14.83 -31.84 -3.95
CA LYS A 21 -15.33 -31.31 -5.24
C LYS A 21 -14.22 -31.16 -6.28
N LEU A 22 -12.96 -31.15 -5.84
CA LEU A 22 -11.78 -30.95 -6.67
C LEU A 22 -11.00 -32.26 -6.89
N GLU A 23 -11.51 -33.38 -6.38
CA GLU A 23 -10.86 -34.69 -6.49
C GLU A 23 -10.56 -35.05 -7.96
N GLY A 24 -9.32 -35.44 -8.24
CA GLY A 24 -8.85 -35.73 -9.60
C GLY A 24 -8.36 -34.51 -10.41
N ASP A 25 -8.53 -33.29 -9.90
CA ASP A 25 -7.92 -32.06 -10.46
C ASP A 25 -6.83 -31.53 -9.51
N GLU A 26 -5.62 -32.05 -9.66
CA GLU A 26 -4.46 -31.68 -8.83
C GLU A 26 -4.09 -30.19 -8.94
N VAL A 27 -4.38 -29.55 -10.08
CA VAL A 27 -4.12 -28.11 -10.27
C VAL A 27 -5.13 -27.29 -9.48
N ALA A 28 -6.41 -27.71 -9.45
CA ALA A 28 -7.40 -27.07 -8.60
C ALA A 28 -7.11 -27.29 -7.11
N LEU A 29 -6.65 -28.49 -6.72
CA LEU A 29 -6.21 -28.78 -5.34
C LEU A 29 -4.96 -27.98 -4.94
N LEU A 30 -4.01 -27.76 -5.86
CA LEU A 30 -2.89 -26.84 -5.67
C LEU A 30 -3.42 -25.44 -5.35
N LEU A 31 -4.29 -24.87 -6.20
CA LEU A 31 -4.84 -23.53 -5.99
C LEU A 31 -5.61 -23.43 -4.66
N TYR A 32 -6.35 -24.46 -4.30
CA TYR A 32 -7.05 -24.54 -3.03
C TYR A 32 -6.04 -24.48 -1.86
N ARG A 33 -5.04 -25.36 -1.85
CA ARG A 33 -3.97 -25.38 -0.83
C ARG A 33 -3.23 -24.04 -0.74
N SER A 34 -2.83 -23.47 -1.88
CA SER A 34 -2.14 -22.18 -1.96
C SER A 34 -2.93 -21.07 -1.26
N ASN A 35 -4.24 -20.99 -1.54
CA ASN A 35 -5.12 -19.97 -0.98
C ASN A 35 -5.32 -20.15 0.54
N LEU A 36 -5.41 -21.40 1.03
CA LEU A 36 -5.49 -21.67 2.47
C LEU A 36 -4.20 -21.26 3.19
N LEU A 37 -3.04 -21.63 2.65
CA LEU A 37 -1.73 -21.27 3.21
C LEU A 37 -1.52 -19.75 3.22
N GLY A 38 -1.88 -19.07 2.13
CA GLY A 38 -1.76 -17.61 2.02
C GLY A 38 -2.80 -16.82 2.81
N ALA A 39 -3.87 -17.45 3.30
CA ALA A 39 -4.85 -16.79 4.16
C ALA A 39 -4.34 -16.59 5.60
N ASP A 40 -3.36 -17.38 6.03
CA ASP A 40 -2.71 -17.25 7.34
C ASP A 40 -1.31 -16.64 7.19
N LEU A 41 -1.20 -15.33 7.45
CA LEU A 41 0.06 -14.59 7.30
C LEU A 41 1.18 -15.03 8.26
N ARG A 42 0.89 -15.93 9.21
CA ARG A 42 1.92 -16.58 10.04
C ARG A 42 2.65 -17.69 9.27
N LEU A 43 2.02 -18.23 8.23
CA LEU A 43 2.59 -19.29 7.39
C LEU A 43 3.44 -18.71 6.26
N THR A 44 3.05 -17.58 5.70
CA THR A 44 3.81 -16.91 4.63
C THR A 44 3.56 -15.40 4.61
N ASN A 45 4.52 -14.67 4.06
CA ASN A 45 4.42 -13.22 3.87
C ASN A 45 3.55 -12.85 2.67
N TYR A 46 3.04 -11.61 2.64
CA TYR A 46 2.28 -11.10 1.50
C TYR A 46 3.09 -11.14 0.20
N GLY A 47 2.62 -11.87 -0.81
CA GLY A 47 3.32 -12.06 -2.08
C GLY A 47 4.57 -12.96 -2.01
N GLY A 48 4.88 -13.52 -0.84
CA GLY A 48 5.98 -14.46 -0.60
C GLY A 48 5.51 -15.92 -0.61
N GLY A 49 6.48 -16.83 -0.65
CA GLY A 49 6.27 -18.28 -0.75
C GLY A 49 5.88 -18.76 -2.15
N ASN A 50 6.21 -20.02 -2.45
CA ASN A 50 5.95 -20.69 -3.72
C ASN A 50 5.30 -22.05 -3.45
N THR A 51 4.26 -22.40 -4.22
CA THR A 51 3.59 -23.70 -4.11
C THR A 51 3.53 -24.35 -5.48
N SER A 52 3.67 -25.67 -5.54
CA SER A 52 3.65 -26.42 -6.79
C SER A 52 2.97 -27.78 -6.67
N CYS A 53 2.48 -28.28 -7.80
CA CYS A 53 2.14 -29.69 -8.00
C CYS A 53 2.75 -30.23 -9.30
N LYS A 54 3.07 -31.52 -9.35
CA LYS A 54 3.48 -32.24 -10.55
C LYS A 54 2.37 -33.19 -10.99
N THR A 55 2.04 -33.15 -12.27
CA THR A 55 0.92 -33.87 -12.89
C THR A 55 1.39 -34.54 -14.18
N ILE A 56 0.69 -35.59 -14.63
CA ILE A 56 0.92 -36.17 -15.96
C ILE A 56 -0.08 -35.54 -16.94
N GLU A 57 0.44 -34.76 -17.87
CA GLU A 57 -0.33 -34.06 -18.91
C GLU A 57 -0.07 -34.68 -20.29
N LYS A 58 -0.91 -34.36 -21.28
CA LYS A 58 -0.66 -34.76 -22.66
C LYS A 58 0.20 -33.71 -23.36
N ASP A 59 1.39 -34.11 -23.82
CA ASP A 59 2.24 -33.24 -24.62
C ASP A 59 1.50 -32.83 -25.92
N PRO A 60 1.31 -31.53 -26.19
CA PRO A 60 0.55 -31.05 -27.34
C PRO A 60 1.20 -31.33 -28.70
N LEU A 61 2.50 -31.64 -28.73
CA LEU A 61 3.27 -31.94 -29.95
C LEU A 61 3.29 -33.44 -30.25
N THR A 62 3.39 -34.28 -29.21
CA THR A 62 3.58 -35.74 -29.37
C THR A 62 2.35 -36.56 -29.00
N GLY A 63 1.44 -36.01 -28.18
CA GLY A 63 0.30 -36.72 -27.61
C GLY A 63 0.65 -37.71 -26.50
N ALA A 64 1.94 -37.86 -26.16
CA ALA A 64 2.40 -38.74 -25.08
C ALA A 64 2.13 -38.12 -23.69
N GLY A 65 2.01 -38.98 -22.67
CA GLY A 65 1.98 -38.53 -21.29
C GLY A 65 3.35 -37.97 -20.89
N THR A 66 3.38 -36.77 -20.33
CA THR A 66 4.59 -36.09 -19.87
C THR A 66 4.39 -35.48 -18.49
N GLU A 67 5.44 -35.42 -17.69
CA GLU A 67 5.38 -34.81 -16.35
C GLU A 67 5.47 -33.29 -16.48
N VAL A 68 4.43 -32.60 -15.99
CA VAL A 68 4.34 -31.14 -15.97
C VAL A 68 4.27 -30.67 -14.53
N MET A 69 5.10 -29.70 -14.19
CA MET A 69 5.01 -28.98 -12.92
C MET A 69 4.22 -27.70 -13.13
N TRP A 70 3.17 -27.55 -12.33
CA TRP A 70 2.42 -26.32 -12.16
C TRP A 70 2.90 -25.63 -10.89
N ILE A 71 3.42 -24.42 -11.00
CA ILE A 71 3.98 -23.65 -9.88
C ILE A 71 3.44 -22.22 -9.91
N LYS A 72 3.33 -21.58 -8.73
CA LYS A 72 3.09 -20.13 -8.65
C LYS A 72 4.11 -19.37 -9.51
N GLY A 73 3.62 -18.63 -10.50
CA GLY A 73 4.44 -17.80 -11.37
C GLY A 73 5.00 -16.55 -10.67
N SER A 74 5.88 -15.84 -11.39
CA SER A 74 6.50 -14.61 -10.90
C SER A 74 5.47 -13.52 -10.58
N GLY A 75 5.61 -12.91 -9.39
CA GLY A 75 4.82 -11.74 -8.94
C GLY A 75 3.39 -12.03 -8.47
N GLY A 76 2.98 -13.30 -8.34
CA GLY A 76 1.68 -13.70 -7.77
C GLY A 76 1.74 -13.90 -6.25
N ASP A 77 0.61 -13.68 -5.58
CA ASP A 77 0.38 -13.98 -4.16
C ASP A 77 -0.37 -15.31 -4.02
N ILE A 78 0.12 -16.23 -3.16
CA ILE A 78 -0.50 -17.55 -3.01
C ILE A 78 -1.90 -17.47 -2.37
N GLY A 79 -2.16 -16.45 -1.53
CA GLY A 79 -3.45 -16.27 -0.86
C GLY A 79 -4.60 -15.86 -1.79
N THR A 80 -4.28 -15.39 -3.00
CA THR A 80 -5.25 -14.97 -4.02
C THR A 80 -4.98 -15.62 -5.37
N LEU A 81 -4.24 -16.74 -5.38
CA LEU A 81 -3.75 -17.38 -6.58
C LEU A 81 -4.90 -17.96 -7.41
N LYS A 82 -4.83 -17.69 -8.71
CA LYS A 82 -5.72 -18.22 -9.74
C LYS A 82 -4.91 -18.99 -10.76
N ARG A 83 -5.56 -19.81 -11.59
CA ARG A 83 -4.88 -20.58 -12.66
C ARG A 83 -4.04 -19.70 -13.59
N SER A 84 -4.49 -18.48 -13.91
CA SER A 84 -3.75 -17.50 -14.72
C SER A 84 -2.46 -16.98 -14.06
N GLY A 85 -2.27 -17.25 -12.77
CA GLY A 85 -1.07 -16.93 -12.00
C GLY A 85 -0.08 -18.09 -11.90
N LEU A 86 -0.39 -19.27 -12.43
CA LEU A 86 0.51 -20.42 -12.47
C LEU A 86 1.41 -20.37 -13.70
N ALA A 87 2.62 -20.89 -13.58
CA ALA A 87 3.52 -21.27 -14.67
C ALA A 87 3.47 -22.80 -14.83
N GLY A 88 3.30 -23.29 -16.05
CA GLY A 88 3.32 -24.73 -16.36
C GLY A 88 4.58 -25.09 -17.12
N LEU A 89 5.40 -26.00 -16.59
CA LEU A 89 6.69 -26.37 -17.17
C LEU A 89 6.87 -27.89 -17.33
N TYR A 90 7.48 -28.29 -18.44
CA TYR A 90 8.01 -29.65 -18.64
C TYR A 90 9.11 -29.94 -17.63
N VAL A 91 8.90 -30.95 -16.77
CA VAL A 91 9.86 -31.27 -15.70
C VAL A 91 11.16 -31.86 -16.25
N ASP A 92 11.06 -32.71 -17.27
CA ASP A 92 12.22 -33.30 -17.95
C ASP A 92 13.11 -32.24 -18.59
N ARG A 93 12.51 -31.26 -19.29
CA ARG A 93 13.27 -30.14 -19.90
C ARG A 93 13.94 -29.27 -18.86
N LEU A 94 13.23 -28.96 -17.76
CA LEU A 94 13.79 -28.18 -16.66
C LEU A 94 14.99 -28.90 -16.03
N ARG A 95 14.88 -30.22 -15.79
CA ARG A 95 15.98 -31.02 -15.25
C ARG A 95 17.15 -31.15 -16.24
N ASN A 96 16.88 -31.23 -17.54
CA ASN A 96 17.93 -31.26 -18.58
C ASN A 96 18.79 -30.00 -18.62
N LEU A 97 18.30 -28.87 -18.09
CA LEU A 97 19.12 -27.66 -17.93
C LEU A 97 20.34 -27.90 -17.02
N GLU A 98 20.33 -28.94 -16.16
CA GLU A 98 21.46 -29.33 -15.32
C GLU A 98 22.70 -29.67 -16.17
N HIS A 99 22.51 -30.19 -17.38
CA HIS A 99 23.62 -30.57 -18.28
C HIS A 99 24.37 -29.40 -18.91
N ILE A 100 23.79 -28.19 -18.87
CA ILE A 100 24.36 -26.99 -19.47
C ILE A 100 24.74 -25.94 -18.44
N TYR A 101 24.28 -26.09 -17.19
CA TYR A 101 24.62 -25.21 -16.08
C TYR A 101 26.09 -25.39 -15.69
N LYS A 102 26.86 -24.29 -15.66
CA LYS A 102 28.32 -24.32 -15.42
C LYS A 102 28.76 -23.78 -14.06
N GLY A 103 27.83 -23.31 -13.24
CA GLY A 103 28.12 -22.70 -11.94
C GLY A 103 27.41 -21.37 -11.73
N ILE A 104 27.58 -20.83 -10.52
CA ILE A 104 26.83 -19.69 -9.99
C ILE A 104 27.05 -18.41 -10.79
N GLU A 105 28.16 -18.30 -11.52
CA GLU A 105 28.46 -17.18 -12.41
C GLU A 105 27.49 -17.11 -13.59
N GLN A 106 26.81 -18.21 -13.94
CA GLN A 106 25.80 -18.28 -15.01
C GLN A 106 24.36 -18.32 -14.47
N GLU A 107 24.15 -18.11 -13.17
CA GLU A 107 22.84 -18.25 -12.53
C GLU A 107 21.75 -17.40 -13.20
N ASP A 108 22.08 -16.14 -13.54
CA ASP A 108 21.13 -15.22 -14.16
C ASP A 108 20.79 -15.62 -15.61
N GLU A 109 21.70 -16.29 -16.33
CA GLU A 109 21.46 -16.78 -17.70
C GLU A 109 20.39 -17.88 -17.72
N MET A 110 20.27 -18.67 -16.64
CA MET A 110 19.32 -19.77 -16.54
C MET A 110 17.86 -19.32 -16.60
N VAL A 111 17.57 -18.08 -16.18
CA VAL A 111 16.20 -17.56 -16.12
C VAL A 111 15.57 -17.43 -17.50
N GLU A 112 16.36 -17.05 -18.50
CA GLU A 112 15.85 -17.00 -19.89
C GLU A 112 15.57 -18.40 -20.43
N LEU A 113 16.36 -19.39 -20.01
CA LEU A 113 16.23 -20.78 -20.45
C LEU A 113 14.96 -21.47 -19.91
N PHE A 114 14.39 -20.98 -18.81
CA PHE A 114 13.09 -21.46 -18.33
C PHE A 114 11.97 -21.28 -19.36
N ASN A 115 12.09 -20.32 -20.28
CA ASN A 115 11.13 -20.14 -21.37
C ASN A 115 11.10 -21.33 -22.34
N HIS A 116 12.22 -22.06 -22.50
CA HIS A 116 12.27 -23.28 -23.31
C HIS A 116 11.63 -24.49 -22.62
N CYS A 117 11.36 -24.36 -21.32
CA CYS A 117 10.71 -25.40 -20.51
C CYS A 117 9.20 -25.19 -20.39
N ILE A 118 8.63 -24.10 -20.93
CA ILE A 118 7.20 -23.80 -20.82
C ILE A 118 6.36 -24.87 -21.55
N TYR A 119 5.40 -25.44 -20.81
CA TYR A 119 4.37 -26.34 -21.30
C TYR A 119 3.14 -25.55 -21.79
N ASP A 120 2.61 -24.67 -20.94
CA ASP A 120 1.44 -23.85 -21.26
C ASP A 120 1.86 -22.44 -21.66
N LEU A 121 1.73 -22.13 -22.95
CA LEU A 121 2.09 -20.82 -23.51
C LEU A 121 1.22 -19.66 -22.98
N LYS A 122 0.08 -19.94 -22.36
CA LYS A 122 -0.78 -18.93 -21.71
C LYS A 122 -0.45 -18.75 -20.23
N SER A 123 0.45 -19.56 -19.68
CA SER A 123 0.81 -19.52 -18.28
C SER A 123 1.66 -18.27 -17.95
N LYS A 124 1.74 -17.95 -16.66
CA LYS A 124 2.57 -16.86 -16.15
C LYS A 124 4.05 -17.20 -16.37
N ALA A 125 4.91 -16.18 -16.43
CA ALA A 125 6.36 -16.40 -16.45
C ALA A 125 6.81 -17.20 -15.21
N PRO A 126 7.69 -18.22 -15.36
CA PRO A 126 8.26 -18.98 -14.25
C PRO A 126 8.95 -18.06 -13.24
N SER A 127 8.89 -18.40 -11.94
CA SER A 127 9.68 -17.70 -10.92
C SER A 127 11.11 -18.24 -10.85
N ILE A 128 11.99 -17.51 -10.18
CA ILE A 128 13.36 -17.92 -9.87
C ILE A 128 13.41 -19.19 -9.01
N ASP A 129 12.35 -19.44 -8.22
CA ASP A 129 12.23 -20.63 -7.36
C ASP A 129 11.81 -21.88 -8.14
N THR A 130 11.54 -21.77 -9.45
CA THR A 130 11.13 -22.91 -10.27
C THR A 130 12.07 -24.11 -10.15
N PRO A 131 13.41 -23.97 -10.19
CA PRO A 131 14.33 -25.08 -10.00
C PRO A 131 14.23 -25.74 -8.62
N LEU A 132 13.97 -24.95 -7.56
CA LEU A 132 13.85 -25.44 -6.18
C LEU A 132 12.71 -26.46 -6.04
N HIS A 133 11.65 -26.30 -6.83
CA HIS A 133 10.54 -27.25 -6.88
C HIS A 133 10.75 -28.37 -7.92
N GLY A 134 11.40 -28.05 -9.05
CA GLY A 134 11.59 -28.98 -10.17
C GLY A 134 12.57 -30.12 -9.89
N PHE A 135 13.64 -29.85 -9.14
CA PHE A 135 14.65 -30.84 -8.82
C PHE A 135 14.24 -31.81 -7.72
N LEU A 136 13.31 -31.42 -6.86
CA LEU A 136 12.74 -32.30 -5.86
C LEU A 136 11.73 -33.28 -6.51
N PRO A 137 11.76 -34.58 -6.16
CA PRO A 137 10.96 -35.61 -6.83
C PRO A 137 9.49 -35.66 -6.38
N PHE A 138 9.09 -34.84 -5.42
CA PHE A 138 7.76 -34.92 -4.80
C PHE A 138 6.67 -34.31 -5.67
N LYS A 139 5.46 -34.87 -5.56
CA LYS A 139 4.28 -34.42 -6.29
C LYS A 139 3.84 -33.04 -5.86
N HIS A 140 3.75 -32.80 -4.56
CA HIS A 140 3.35 -31.51 -3.99
C HIS A 140 4.47 -30.95 -3.15
N ILE A 141 4.78 -29.67 -3.35
CA ILE A 141 5.87 -28.98 -2.65
C ILE A 141 5.41 -27.57 -2.30
N ASP A 142 5.65 -27.17 -1.06
CA ASP A 142 5.41 -25.85 -0.54
C ASP A 142 6.72 -25.24 -0.03
N HIS A 143 7.04 -24.06 -0.54
CA HIS A 143 8.06 -23.16 -0.02
C HIS A 143 7.35 -21.99 0.65
N LEU A 144 7.55 -21.84 1.96
CA LEU A 144 6.86 -20.85 2.77
C LEU A 144 7.85 -20.00 3.58
N HIS A 145 7.40 -18.82 4.02
CA HIS A 145 8.19 -17.85 4.78
C HIS A 145 7.59 -17.55 6.17
N PRO A 146 7.40 -18.54 7.04
CA PRO A 146 6.79 -18.32 8.36
C PRO A 146 7.80 -17.72 9.34
N ASP A 147 7.40 -16.68 10.08
CA ASP A 147 8.24 -16.00 11.06
C ASP A 147 8.91 -16.96 12.04
N ALA A 148 8.21 -18.00 12.48
CA ALA A 148 8.72 -18.96 13.45
C ALA A 148 9.87 -19.83 12.90
N ALA A 149 9.77 -20.28 11.64
CA ALA A 149 10.86 -21.05 11.02
C ALA A 149 12.03 -20.13 10.69
N ILE A 150 11.75 -18.92 10.18
CA ILE A 150 12.78 -17.94 9.84
C ILE A 150 13.54 -17.49 11.09
N ALA A 151 12.86 -17.34 12.24
CA ALA A 151 13.52 -17.04 13.51
C ALA A 151 14.58 -18.10 13.89
N ILE A 152 14.28 -19.39 13.71
CA ILE A 152 15.25 -20.46 13.92
C ILE A 152 16.33 -20.41 12.83
N ALA A 153 15.95 -20.19 11.58
CA ALA A 153 16.87 -20.15 10.44
C ALA A 153 17.85 -18.96 10.49
N ALA A 154 17.44 -17.84 11.09
CA ALA A 154 18.23 -16.63 11.31
C ALA A 154 18.86 -16.57 12.72
N ALA A 155 18.76 -17.66 13.49
CA ALA A 155 19.48 -17.80 14.74
C ALA A 155 20.90 -18.32 14.45
N LYS A 156 21.90 -17.79 15.16
CA LYS A 156 23.31 -18.21 15.05
C LYS A 156 23.51 -19.73 15.15
N ASP A 157 22.75 -20.41 16.01
CA ASP A 157 22.76 -21.87 16.19
C ASP A 157 21.67 -22.60 15.39
N GLY A 158 21.06 -21.95 14.38
CA GLY A 158 19.86 -22.42 13.69
C GLY A 158 19.96 -23.84 13.13
N ARG A 159 21.12 -24.19 12.54
CA ARG A 159 21.40 -25.55 12.03
C ARG A 159 21.28 -26.61 13.12
N ARG A 160 21.94 -26.38 14.26
CA ARG A 160 21.93 -27.31 15.41
C ARG A 160 20.53 -27.41 16.01
N ILE A 161 19.84 -26.27 16.16
CA ILE A 161 18.47 -26.23 16.69
C ILE A 161 17.52 -27.02 15.79
N THR A 162 17.62 -26.86 14.46
CA THR A 162 16.77 -27.57 13.49
C THR A 162 16.98 -29.09 13.60
N GLU A 163 18.24 -29.53 13.65
CA GLU A 163 18.59 -30.94 13.81
C GLU A 163 18.00 -31.53 15.09
N GLU A 164 18.17 -30.85 16.23
CA GLU A 164 17.66 -31.29 17.54
C GLU A 164 16.13 -31.29 17.60
N LEU A 165 15.49 -30.25 17.04
CA LEU A 165 14.03 -30.06 17.10
C LEU A 165 13.28 -31.10 16.28
N PHE A 166 13.82 -31.47 15.12
CA PHE A 166 13.18 -32.40 14.20
C PHE A 166 13.82 -33.80 14.17
N ASN A 167 14.84 -34.04 15.00
CA ASN A 167 15.58 -35.31 15.06
C ASN A 167 16.00 -35.78 13.65
N GLY A 168 16.56 -34.86 12.87
CA GLY A 168 17.00 -35.10 11.49
C GLY A 168 15.89 -35.22 10.44
N ALA A 169 14.59 -35.07 10.78
CA ALA A 169 13.49 -35.16 9.81
C ALA A 169 13.37 -33.95 8.86
N ILE A 170 14.00 -32.83 9.22
CA ILE A 170 14.09 -31.62 8.40
C ILE A 170 15.57 -31.34 8.12
N GLY A 171 15.94 -31.35 6.84
CA GLY A 171 17.31 -31.05 6.41
C GLY A 171 17.65 -29.56 6.56
N TRP A 172 18.93 -29.22 6.41
CA TRP A 172 19.40 -27.84 6.45
C TRP A 172 20.29 -27.52 5.25
N VAL A 173 19.97 -26.42 4.58
CA VAL A 173 20.83 -25.81 3.55
C VAL A 173 21.16 -24.40 4.00
N ASP A 174 22.46 -24.06 3.94
CA ASP A 174 22.94 -22.73 4.32
C ASP A 174 22.37 -21.65 3.39
N TRP A 175 22.43 -20.39 3.82
CA TRP A 175 21.88 -19.30 3.04
C TRP A 175 22.54 -19.24 1.64
N GLN A 176 21.70 -19.12 0.61
CA GLN A 176 22.09 -18.74 -0.73
C GLN A 176 20.91 -18.02 -1.40
N ARG A 177 21.22 -17.11 -2.33
CA ARG A 177 20.22 -16.47 -3.17
C ARG A 177 19.41 -17.52 -3.96
N PRO A 178 18.09 -17.37 -4.10
CA PRO A 178 17.27 -18.34 -4.84
C PRO A 178 17.60 -18.38 -6.34
N GLY A 179 17.60 -19.60 -6.88
CA GLY A 179 17.81 -19.85 -8.30
C GLY A 179 18.18 -21.32 -8.59
N PHE A 180 18.82 -21.55 -9.74
CA PHE A 180 19.12 -22.89 -10.23
C PHE A 180 20.06 -23.66 -9.30
N ASP A 181 21.14 -23.03 -8.83
CA ASP A 181 22.12 -23.65 -7.96
C ASP A 181 21.53 -24.08 -6.61
N LEU A 182 20.70 -23.23 -6.01
CA LEU A 182 20.02 -23.57 -4.75
C LEU A 182 19.09 -24.78 -4.95
N GLY A 183 18.45 -24.90 -6.12
CA GLY A 183 17.68 -26.10 -6.48
C GLY A 183 18.52 -27.38 -6.50
N LEU A 184 19.75 -27.31 -7.00
CA LEU A 184 20.70 -28.44 -6.96
C LEU A 184 21.16 -28.75 -5.53
N GLN A 185 21.35 -27.74 -4.68
CA GLN A 185 21.68 -27.94 -3.27
C GLN A 185 20.53 -28.60 -2.50
N LEU A 186 19.28 -28.22 -2.77
CA LEU A 186 18.11 -28.90 -2.19
C LEU A 186 18.05 -30.38 -2.60
N LYS A 187 18.29 -30.68 -3.89
CA LYS A 187 18.40 -32.05 -4.40
C LYS A 187 19.49 -32.83 -3.68
N ARG A 188 20.70 -32.25 -3.55
CA ARG A 188 21.83 -32.87 -2.85
C ARG A 188 21.53 -33.12 -1.37
N CYS A 189 20.91 -32.16 -0.69
CA CYS A 189 20.50 -32.30 0.71
C CYS A 189 19.57 -33.50 0.91
N LEU A 190 18.60 -33.68 0.00
CA LEU A 190 17.70 -34.84 0.00
C LEU A 190 18.44 -36.17 -0.30
N GLU A 191 19.36 -36.18 -1.26
CA GLU A 191 20.16 -37.36 -1.60
C GLU A 191 21.06 -37.82 -0.45
N GLU A 192 21.66 -36.87 0.29
CA GLU A 192 22.50 -37.14 1.45
C GLU A 192 21.69 -37.55 2.68
N ASN A 193 20.40 -37.17 2.76
CA ASN A 193 19.50 -37.43 3.89
C ASN A 193 18.18 -38.06 3.43
N PRO A 194 18.18 -39.32 2.97
CA PRO A 194 16.98 -39.98 2.49
C PRO A 194 15.95 -40.13 3.61
N GLY A 195 14.70 -39.71 3.34
CA GLY A 195 13.58 -39.81 4.29
C GLY A 195 13.25 -38.51 5.03
N ILE A 196 13.99 -37.42 4.80
CA ILE A 196 13.56 -36.09 5.27
C ILE A 196 12.19 -35.74 4.66
N ARG A 197 11.42 -34.92 5.38
CA ARG A 197 10.09 -34.45 4.97
C ARG A 197 10.05 -32.94 4.68
N GLY A 198 11.19 -32.28 4.76
CA GLY A 198 11.35 -30.87 4.50
C GLY A 198 12.80 -30.41 4.60
N ILE A 199 13.06 -29.18 4.20
CA ILE A 199 14.38 -28.53 4.30
C ILE A 199 14.19 -27.12 4.84
N MET A 200 14.96 -26.77 5.87
CA MET A 200 15.12 -25.40 6.36
C MET A 200 16.23 -24.71 5.54
N LEU A 201 15.94 -23.52 5.04
CA LEU A 201 16.92 -22.65 4.38
C LEU A 201 17.41 -21.58 5.35
N GLY A 202 18.71 -21.54 5.62
CA GLY A 202 19.34 -20.54 6.48
C GLY A 202 18.91 -19.11 6.10
N SER A 203 18.43 -18.36 7.08
CA SER A 203 17.92 -16.98 6.95
C SER A 203 16.83 -16.74 5.87
N HIS A 204 16.20 -17.78 5.30
CA HIS A 204 15.27 -17.60 4.19
C HIS A 204 13.87 -18.15 4.47
N GLY A 205 13.70 -19.47 4.61
CA GLY A 205 12.38 -20.08 4.68
C GLY A 205 12.39 -21.59 4.78
N LEU A 206 11.21 -22.18 4.57
CA LEU A 206 10.96 -23.60 4.77
C LEU A 206 10.46 -24.25 3.48
N PHE A 207 10.98 -25.43 3.16
CA PHE A 207 10.42 -26.35 2.16
C PHE A 207 9.78 -27.55 2.85
N THR A 208 8.57 -27.89 2.43
CA THR A 208 7.86 -29.12 2.83
C THR A 208 7.19 -29.74 1.61
N TRP A 209 6.85 -31.01 1.69
CA TRP A 209 6.26 -31.74 0.55
C TRP A 209 5.32 -32.85 0.99
N GLY A 210 4.56 -33.38 0.04
CA GLY A 210 3.65 -34.51 0.26
C GLY A 210 3.27 -35.22 -1.04
N ASP A 211 2.69 -36.41 -0.90
CA ASP A 211 2.18 -37.22 -2.01
C ASP A 211 0.84 -36.70 -2.53
N THR A 212 0.03 -36.11 -1.64
CA THR A 212 -1.21 -35.41 -1.96
C THR A 212 -1.14 -33.93 -1.54
N ALA A 213 -2.06 -33.11 -2.07
CA ALA A 213 -2.17 -31.72 -1.65
C ALA A 213 -2.45 -31.59 -0.14
N TYR A 214 -3.23 -32.51 0.42
CA TYR A 214 -3.53 -32.55 1.85
C TYR A 214 -2.31 -32.88 2.70
N ASP A 215 -1.55 -33.92 2.33
CA ASP A 215 -0.36 -34.32 3.08
C ASP A 215 0.69 -33.21 3.11
N CYS A 216 0.86 -32.51 1.98
CA CYS A 216 1.76 -31.35 1.89
C CYS A 216 1.28 -30.21 2.82
N TYR A 217 -0.02 -29.91 2.80
CA TYR A 217 -0.63 -28.90 3.67
C TYR A 217 -0.42 -29.20 5.15
N ILE A 218 -0.75 -30.42 5.59
CA ILE A 218 -0.54 -30.86 6.97
C ILE A 218 0.94 -30.82 7.34
N ASN A 219 1.83 -31.25 6.44
CA ASN A 219 3.26 -31.21 6.69
C ASN A 219 3.76 -29.78 6.93
N SER A 220 3.34 -28.82 6.11
CA SER A 220 3.64 -27.40 6.35
C SER A 220 3.15 -26.94 7.73
N LEU A 221 1.90 -27.23 8.10
CA LEU A 221 1.34 -26.82 9.39
C LEU A 221 2.09 -27.43 10.57
N GLU A 222 2.38 -28.73 10.55
CA GLU A 222 3.07 -29.44 11.63
C GLU A 222 4.48 -28.90 11.88
N VAL A 223 5.25 -28.67 10.81
CA VAL A 223 6.62 -28.15 10.93
C VAL A 223 6.60 -26.72 11.50
N ILE A 224 5.69 -25.88 11.01
CA ILE A 224 5.59 -24.48 11.44
C ILE A 224 5.07 -24.38 12.88
N GLU A 225 4.09 -25.19 13.25
CA GLU A 225 3.59 -25.30 14.62
C GLU A 225 4.72 -25.71 15.57
N THR A 226 5.50 -26.72 15.20
CA THR A 226 6.62 -27.20 16.01
C THR A 226 7.66 -26.10 16.25
N CYS A 227 7.99 -25.31 15.20
CA CYS A 227 8.85 -24.14 15.35
C CYS A 227 8.24 -23.10 16.29
N ALA A 228 6.95 -22.77 16.13
CA ALA A 228 6.28 -21.76 16.93
C ALA A 228 6.17 -22.15 18.41
N GLU A 229 5.81 -23.40 18.71
CA GLU A 229 5.78 -23.95 20.07
C GLU A 229 7.17 -23.92 20.71
N PHE A 230 8.21 -24.29 19.96
CA PHE A 230 9.58 -24.23 20.44
C PHE A 230 10.00 -22.81 20.82
N LEU A 231 9.68 -21.80 19.99
CA LEU A 231 9.97 -20.40 20.31
C LEU A 231 9.19 -19.93 21.53
N GLU A 232 7.88 -20.24 21.59
CA GLU A 232 7.02 -19.85 22.71
C GLU A 232 7.55 -20.39 24.04
N GLN A 233 7.97 -21.66 24.06
CA GLN A 233 8.54 -22.31 25.23
C GLN A 233 9.89 -21.71 25.64
N ASN A 234 10.58 -20.98 24.77
CA ASN A 234 11.91 -20.40 25.05
C ASN A 234 11.88 -18.90 25.35
N TYR A 235 10.79 -18.18 25.06
CA TYR A 235 10.64 -16.79 25.47
C TYR A 235 10.80 -16.65 26.99
N GLY A 236 11.67 -15.72 27.42
CA GLY A 236 11.93 -15.45 28.84
C GLY A 236 12.98 -16.36 29.50
N LYS A 237 13.40 -17.48 28.88
CA LYS A 237 14.33 -18.43 29.52
C LYS A 237 15.77 -17.93 29.61
N LYS A 238 16.28 -17.30 28.54
CA LYS A 238 17.64 -16.73 28.49
C LYS A 238 17.72 -15.29 29.03
N GLY A 239 16.58 -14.62 29.17
CA GLY A 239 16.46 -13.23 29.56
C GLY A 239 15.11 -12.66 29.12
N MET A 240 14.84 -11.41 29.49
CA MET A 240 13.64 -10.71 29.00
C MET A 240 13.73 -10.52 27.48
N VAL A 241 12.59 -10.59 26.80
CA VAL A 241 12.47 -10.32 25.36
C VAL A 241 13.10 -8.94 25.06
N PHE A 242 13.97 -8.89 24.05
CA PHE A 242 14.72 -7.69 23.65
C PHE A 242 15.47 -6.97 24.79
N GLY A 243 15.97 -7.74 25.77
CA GLY A 243 16.68 -7.17 26.91
C GLY A 243 15.77 -6.41 27.89
N GLY A 244 14.45 -6.54 27.73
CA GLY A 244 13.45 -5.86 28.56
C GLY A 244 13.12 -4.44 28.11
N GLN A 245 12.14 -3.85 28.79
CA GLN A 245 11.60 -2.54 28.45
C GLN A 245 12.49 -1.40 28.98
N LYS A 246 12.92 -0.51 28.08
CA LYS A 246 13.66 0.73 28.34
C LYS A 246 12.73 1.95 28.46
N LEU A 247 11.64 1.97 27.69
CA LEU A 247 10.72 3.10 27.59
C LEU A 247 9.26 2.65 27.77
N GLN A 248 8.45 3.45 28.43
CA GLN A 248 7.00 3.23 28.50
C GLN A 248 6.32 4.05 27.41
N SER A 249 5.53 3.39 26.55
CA SER A 249 4.68 4.08 25.59
C SER A 249 3.57 4.87 26.28
N PRO A 250 3.26 6.09 25.83
CA PRO A 250 2.03 6.80 26.19
C PRO A 250 0.79 6.03 25.76
N ASP A 251 -0.38 6.47 26.22
CA ASP A 251 -1.67 5.94 25.77
C ASP A 251 -1.87 6.09 24.26
N ALA A 252 -2.68 5.20 23.69
CA ALA A 252 -2.89 5.11 22.24
C ALA A 252 -3.36 6.44 21.62
N GLU A 253 -4.21 7.20 22.33
CA GLU A 253 -4.66 8.51 21.86
C GLU A 253 -3.51 9.52 21.74
N VAL A 254 -2.61 9.55 22.73
CA VAL A 254 -1.43 10.42 22.72
C VAL A 254 -0.49 10.02 21.59
N ARG A 255 -0.23 8.71 21.40
CA ARG A 255 0.61 8.22 20.31
C ARG A 255 0.03 8.58 18.95
N ARG A 256 -1.27 8.38 18.72
CA ARG A 256 -1.93 8.77 17.46
C ARG A 256 -1.88 10.28 17.23
N LYS A 257 -2.01 11.09 18.27
CA LYS A 257 -1.88 12.55 18.15
C LYS A 257 -0.45 12.97 17.77
N GLN A 258 0.56 12.38 18.40
CA GLN A 258 1.97 12.58 18.07
C GLN A 258 2.26 12.16 16.63
N ALA A 259 1.75 10.99 16.24
CA ALA A 259 1.92 10.46 14.90
C ALA A 259 1.26 11.34 13.83
N ALA A 260 0.02 11.78 14.05
CA ALA A 260 -0.68 12.69 13.15
C ALA A 260 0.06 14.03 12.96
N ALA A 261 0.72 14.52 14.02
CA ALA A 261 1.46 15.77 14.01
C ALA A 261 2.81 15.66 13.27
N ILE A 262 3.55 14.57 13.46
CA ILE A 262 4.89 14.39 12.88
C ILE A 262 4.87 13.87 11.44
N ALA A 263 3.85 13.09 11.06
CA ALA A 263 3.84 12.37 9.78
C ALA A 263 4.04 13.28 8.55
N PRO A 264 3.45 14.50 8.46
CA PRO A 264 3.72 15.43 7.36
C PRO A 264 5.18 15.84 7.24
N VAL A 265 5.88 16.00 8.36
CA VAL A 265 7.30 16.36 8.38
C VAL A 265 8.15 15.18 7.90
N LEU A 266 7.90 13.97 8.41
CA LEU A 266 8.60 12.75 7.98
C LEU A 266 8.38 12.48 6.49
N ARG A 267 7.14 12.64 6.02
CA ARG A 267 6.79 12.50 4.60
C ARG A 267 7.57 13.48 3.73
N GLY A 268 7.68 14.73 4.17
CA GLY A 268 8.46 15.77 3.50
C GLY A 268 9.93 15.34 3.30
N PHE A 269 10.57 14.83 4.36
CA PHE A 269 11.94 14.30 4.25
C PHE A 269 12.05 13.10 3.31
N CYS A 270 11.09 12.16 3.38
CA CYS A 270 11.11 10.96 2.55
C CYS A 270 10.79 11.25 1.07
N SER A 271 10.17 12.39 0.77
CA SER A 271 9.69 12.71 -0.59
C SER A 271 10.66 13.59 -1.40
N SER A 272 11.97 13.60 -1.06
CA SER A 272 12.95 14.48 -1.71
C SER A 272 13.20 14.15 -3.19
N GLU A 273 13.08 12.88 -3.57
CA GLU A 273 13.26 12.40 -4.95
C GLU A 273 11.94 12.26 -5.71
N ARG A 274 10.87 11.88 -5.00
CA ARG A 274 9.51 11.67 -5.53
C ARG A 274 8.48 11.78 -4.41
N HIS A 275 7.23 12.07 -4.75
CA HIS A 275 6.14 12.02 -3.77
C HIS A 275 5.96 10.60 -3.22
N MET A 276 6.01 10.46 -1.89
CA MET A 276 5.72 9.22 -1.20
C MET A 276 4.37 9.28 -0.47
N VAL A 277 3.81 8.12 -0.15
CA VAL A 277 2.64 7.94 0.73
C VAL A 277 3.08 7.18 1.97
N GLY A 278 2.52 7.55 3.12
CA GLY A 278 2.82 6.98 4.43
C GLY A 278 1.87 5.87 4.88
N HIS A 279 2.33 5.07 5.83
CA HIS A 279 1.53 4.20 6.69
C HIS A 279 2.07 4.28 8.12
N PHE A 280 1.18 4.43 9.09
CA PHE A 280 1.50 4.42 10.52
C PHE A 280 0.90 3.19 11.20
N THR A 281 1.66 2.57 12.09
CA THR A 281 1.19 1.53 12.99
C THR A 281 1.83 1.65 14.37
N ASP A 282 1.03 1.45 15.41
CA ASP A 282 1.44 1.31 16.81
C ASP A 282 1.13 -0.10 17.34
N ASP A 283 1.26 -1.10 16.46
CA ASP A 283 1.14 -2.53 16.80
C ASP A 283 1.97 -2.87 18.05
N VAL A 284 1.41 -3.68 18.93
CA VAL A 284 2.03 -4.05 20.21
C VAL A 284 3.41 -4.67 20.06
N ARG A 285 3.66 -5.41 18.97
CA ARG A 285 4.98 -6.00 18.66
C ARG A 285 6.00 -4.94 18.30
N VAL A 286 5.57 -3.92 17.55
CA VAL A 286 6.38 -2.74 17.24
C VAL A 286 6.71 -1.99 18.51
N LEU A 287 5.70 -1.72 19.36
CA LEU A 287 5.90 -1.01 20.62
C LEU A 287 6.83 -1.77 21.58
N GLU A 288 6.70 -3.10 21.69
CA GLU A 288 7.62 -3.94 22.48
C GLU A 288 9.07 -3.77 21.99
N PHE A 289 9.30 -3.79 20.67
CA PHE A 289 10.63 -3.66 20.07
C PHE A 289 11.22 -2.25 20.22
N ILE A 290 10.50 -1.20 19.81
CA ILE A 290 11.02 0.17 19.81
C ILE A 290 11.21 0.75 21.21
N ASN A 291 10.65 0.10 22.23
CA ASN A 291 10.80 0.50 23.62
C ASN A 291 11.82 -0.36 24.36
N SER A 292 12.53 -1.24 23.68
CA SER A 292 13.41 -2.23 24.30
C SER A 292 14.83 -1.72 24.54
N ASN A 293 15.58 -2.42 25.39
CA ASN A 293 17.01 -2.16 25.58
C ASN A 293 17.86 -2.56 24.36
N ASP A 294 17.37 -3.50 23.54
CA ASP A 294 18.10 -4.01 22.38
C ASP A 294 17.85 -3.25 21.07
N LEU A 295 16.98 -2.22 21.06
CA LEU A 295 16.66 -1.46 19.85
C LEU A 295 17.92 -0.97 19.10
N ASP A 296 18.85 -0.35 19.83
CA ASP A 296 20.05 0.26 19.24
C ASP A 296 21.01 -0.79 18.64
N ARG A 297 20.95 -2.05 19.13
CA ARG A 297 21.74 -3.17 18.63
C ARG A 297 21.06 -3.85 17.44
N LEU A 298 19.76 -4.08 17.52
CA LEU A 298 19.00 -4.89 16.56
C LEU A 298 18.49 -4.09 15.35
N ALA A 299 18.05 -2.85 15.53
CA ALA A 299 17.54 -2.05 14.41
C ALA A 299 18.57 -1.89 13.28
N PRO A 300 19.86 -1.61 13.53
CA PRO A 300 20.86 -1.48 12.47
C PRO A 300 21.15 -2.77 11.68
N LEU A 301 20.82 -3.95 12.23
CA LEU A 301 20.98 -5.24 11.56
C LEU A 301 19.92 -5.44 10.46
N GLY A 302 18.79 -4.73 10.54
CA GLY A 302 17.73 -4.83 9.56
C GLY A 302 17.06 -6.20 9.52
N THR A 303 16.54 -6.56 8.36
CA THR A 303 15.78 -7.80 8.12
C THR A 303 16.70 -8.93 7.68
N SER A 304 16.35 -10.19 7.94
CA SER A 304 17.15 -11.35 7.51
C SER A 304 16.64 -12.00 6.22
N CYS A 305 15.38 -11.77 5.84
CA CYS A 305 14.74 -12.41 4.70
C CYS A 305 14.95 -11.61 3.39
N PRO A 306 15.33 -12.26 2.27
CA PRO A 306 15.53 -11.62 0.97
C PRO A 306 14.37 -10.73 0.49
N ASP A 307 13.12 -11.20 0.64
CA ASP A 307 11.93 -10.47 0.18
C ASP A 307 11.71 -9.14 0.91
N HIS A 308 12.25 -9.03 2.13
CA HIS A 308 12.06 -7.85 2.97
C HIS A 308 12.89 -6.68 2.46
N PHE A 309 14.15 -6.92 2.04
CA PHE A 309 15.06 -5.84 1.61
C PHE A 309 14.52 -5.00 0.46
N LEU A 310 13.82 -5.63 -0.49
CA LEU A 310 13.17 -4.94 -1.61
C LEU A 310 12.09 -3.94 -1.15
N ARG A 311 11.57 -4.11 0.07
CA ARG A 311 10.46 -3.33 0.63
C ARG A 311 10.84 -2.48 1.83
N THR A 312 11.85 -2.87 2.61
CA THR A 312 12.22 -2.21 3.87
C THR A 312 13.60 -1.54 3.83
N LYS A 313 14.40 -1.79 2.79
CA LYS A 313 15.85 -1.49 2.73
C LYS A 313 16.66 -2.24 3.80
N ILE A 314 17.98 -1.98 3.80
CA ILE A 314 18.97 -2.62 4.68
C ILE A 314 18.76 -2.34 6.17
N SER A 315 18.12 -1.23 6.55
CA SER A 315 17.83 -0.88 7.94
C SER A 315 16.79 0.24 8.05
N PRO A 316 16.05 0.35 9.19
CA PRO A 316 15.19 1.48 9.49
C PRO A 316 16.01 2.72 9.93
N LEU A 317 15.35 3.88 9.96
CA LEU A 317 15.81 5.05 10.71
C LEU A 317 15.13 5.09 12.08
N VAL A 318 15.91 5.09 13.17
CA VAL A 318 15.40 5.31 14.53
C VAL A 318 15.47 6.80 14.86
N LEU A 319 14.35 7.38 15.29
CA LEU A 319 14.29 8.79 15.68
C LEU A 319 14.80 8.98 17.12
N ASP A 320 15.72 9.93 17.31
CA ASP A 320 16.10 10.46 18.62
C ASP A 320 15.12 11.57 19.03
N LEU A 321 13.90 11.17 19.39
CA LEU A 321 12.83 12.03 19.87
C LEU A 321 12.13 11.38 21.07
N GLN A 322 11.76 12.20 22.05
CA GLN A 322 10.94 11.75 23.17
C GLN A 322 9.47 11.58 22.72
N PRO A 323 8.72 10.63 23.29
CA PRO A 323 7.32 10.38 22.87
C PRO A 323 6.40 11.57 23.10
N GLU A 324 6.67 12.37 24.12
CA GLU A 324 5.91 13.57 24.49
C GLU A 324 6.57 14.87 23.99
N ALA A 325 7.48 14.78 23.02
CA ALA A 325 8.11 15.95 22.44
C ALA A 325 7.05 16.95 21.92
N ASP A 326 7.34 18.24 22.09
CA ASP A 326 6.52 19.29 21.50
C ASP A 326 6.83 19.38 20.00
N LEU A 327 5.84 19.03 19.18
CA LEU A 327 5.93 19.02 17.72
C LEU A 327 5.29 20.26 17.07
N THR A 328 4.95 21.28 17.85
CA THR A 328 4.30 22.50 17.33
C THR A 328 5.28 23.40 16.58
N ASP A 329 6.54 23.47 17.00
CA ASP A 329 7.59 24.19 16.27
C ASP A 329 8.16 23.33 15.13
N VAL A 330 7.52 23.43 13.98
CA VAL A 330 7.88 22.69 12.75
C VAL A 330 9.30 23.02 12.29
N LYS A 331 9.77 24.26 12.49
CA LYS A 331 11.10 24.67 12.04
C LYS A 331 12.17 23.98 12.88
N PHE A 332 12.04 24.09 14.20
CA PHE A 332 12.91 23.40 15.14
C PHE A 332 12.91 21.88 14.91
N LEU A 333 11.73 21.30 14.71
CA LEU A 333 11.58 19.87 14.45
C LEU A 333 12.32 19.42 13.17
N LYS A 334 12.22 20.19 12.08
CA LYS A 334 12.98 19.93 10.85
C LYS A 334 14.48 20.04 11.07
N GLU A 335 14.94 21.07 11.79
CA GLU A 335 16.36 21.26 12.12
C GLU A 335 16.91 20.12 12.99
N LYS A 336 16.12 19.60 13.94
CA LYS A 336 16.48 18.45 14.79
C LYS A 336 16.55 17.14 14.00
N LEU A 337 15.64 16.92 13.04
CA LEU A 337 15.55 15.66 12.28
C LEU A 337 16.48 15.59 11.07
N ALA A 338 16.78 16.71 10.42
CA ALA A 338 17.58 16.73 9.19
C ALA A 338 18.93 15.99 9.29
N PRO A 339 19.72 16.13 10.38
CA PRO A 339 20.98 15.40 10.52
C PRO A 339 20.82 13.87 10.47
N ALA A 340 19.72 13.34 11.03
CA ALA A 340 19.46 11.90 11.06
C ALA A 340 19.09 11.36 9.66
N PHE A 341 18.27 12.09 8.91
CA PHE A 341 17.96 11.76 7.52
C PHE A 341 19.20 11.86 6.61
N ASP A 342 20.01 12.89 6.78
CA ASP A 342 21.25 13.04 6.00
C ASP A 342 22.28 11.95 6.34
N ALA A 343 22.37 11.56 7.61
CA ALA A 343 23.19 10.44 8.04
C ALA A 343 22.71 9.12 7.43
N TYR A 344 21.39 8.88 7.40
CA TYR A 344 20.80 7.70 6.75
C TYR A 344 21.13 7.65 5.27
N ARG A 345 20.92 8.76 4.54
CA ARG A 345 21.24 8.85 3.10
C ARG A 345 22.72 8.57 2.85
N ARG A 346 23.62 9.16 3.63
CA ARG A 346 25.07 8.88 3.53
C ARG A 346 25.41 7.41 3.83
N MET A 347 24.79 6.81 4.84
CA MET A 347 24.96 5.39 5.16
C MET A 347 24.53 4.51 4.00
N TYR A 348 23.35 4.78 3.43
CA TYR A 348 22.81 4.01 2.31
C TYR A 348 23.63 4.19 1.03
N THR A 349 24.10 5.41 0.73
CA THR A 349 25.04 5.65 -0.37
C THR A 349 26.38 4.94 -0.15
N GLY A 350 26.93 4.98 1.07
CA GLY A 350 28.17 4.26 1.39
C GLY A 350 28.02 2.74 1.25
N TYR A 351 26.87 2.20 1.67
CA TYR A 351 26.49 0.81 1.44
C TYR A 351 26.47 0.45 -0.06
N TYR A 352 25.78 1.26 -0.87
CA TYR A 352 25.74 1.07 -2.32
C TYR A 352 27.15 1.12 -2.94
N GLU A 353 27.94 2.14 -2.63
CA GLU A 353 29.28 2.32 -3.21
C GLU A 353 30.28 1.22 -2.81
N THR A 354 30.12 0.63 -1.62
CA THR A 354 31.01 -0.44 -1.13
C THR A 354 30.64 -1.80 -1.71
N CYS A 355 29.36 -2.04 -2.02
CA CYS A 355 28.86 -3.35 -2.45
C CYS A 355 28.54 -3.45 -3.94
N LYS A 356 28.50 -2.32 -4.68
CA LYS A 356 28.16 -2.33 -6.10
C LYS A 356 29.18 -3.09 -6.94
N HIS A 357 28.65 -3.74 -7.96
CA HIS A 357 29.41 -4.32 -9.06
C HIS A 357 29.44 -3.34 -10.24
N ASP A 358 30.35 -3.57 -11.19
CA ASP A 358 30.48 -2.74 -12.39
C ASP A 358 29.18 -2.65 -13.23
N ASN A 359 28.32 -3.67 -13.14
CA ASN A 359 27.05 -3.78 -13.85
C ASN A 359 25.82 -3.43 -12.99
N SER A 360 25.98 -2.96 -11.74
CA SER A 360 24.84 -2.67 -10.86
C SER A 360 23.95 -1.53 -11.39
N PRO A 361 22.62 -1.60 -11.23
CA PRO A 361 21.71 -0.50 -11.53
C PRO A 361 22.04 0.75 -10.72
N ALA A 362 21.59 1.92 -11.18
CA ALA A 362 21.74 3.17 -10.45
C ALA A 362 21.15 3.07 -9.03
N ILE A 363 21.80 3.77 -8.09
CA ILE A 363 21.36 3.83 -6.69
C ILE A 363 19.88 4.21 -6.61
N ARG A 364 19.14 3.46 -5.79
CA ARG A 364 17.73 3.75 -5.50
C ARG A 364 17.62 4.98 -4.61
N ASP A 365 16.41 5.52 -4.51
CA ASP A 365 16.05 6.58 -3.56
C ASP A 365 16.66 6.30 -2.17
N ALA A 366 17.55 7.18 -1.70
CA ALA A 366 18.35 6.96 -0.50
C ALA A 366 17.60 7.31 0.80
N ASN A 367 16.33 7.73 0.73
CA ASN A 367 15.52 7.99 1.91
C ASN A 367 15.15 6.70 2.66
N PRO A 368 14.96 6.76 4.00
CA PRO A 368 14.49 5.61 4.76
C PRO A 368 13.07 5.23 4.34
N VAL A 369 12.84 3.92 4.21
CA VAL A 369 11.47 3.39 4.02
C VAL A 369 10.79 3.17 5.37
N VAL A 370 11.51 2.61 6.34
CA VAL A 370 11.02 2.35 7.70
C VAL A 370 11.59 3.38 8.66
N ILE A 371 10.72 4.02 9.46
CA ILE A 371 11.10 4.98 10.49
C ILE A 371 10.46 4.55 11.81
N LEU A 372 11.29 4.37 12.84
CA LEU A 372 10.86 3.99 14.18
C LEU A 372 10.89 5.23 15.08
N TYR A 373 9.77 5.51 15.74
CA TYR A 373 9.66 6.57 16.74
C TYR A 373 9.41 5.91 18.11
N PRO A 374 10.48 5.69 18.91
CA PRO A 374 10.38 5.11 20.25
C PRO A 374 9.24 5.71 21.07
N GLY A 375 8.47 4.86 21.73
CA GLY A 375 7.27 5.20 22.50
C GLY A 375 6.02 5.48 21.67
N VAL A 376 6.12 5.86 20.40
CA VAL A 376 4.97 6.24 19.55
C VAL A 376 4.55 5.16 18.56
N GLY A 377 5.49 4.62 17.78
CA GLY A 377 5.18 3.59 16.77
C GLY A 377 6.13 3.61 15.57
N MET A 378 5.67 3.05 14.46
CA MET A 378 6.41 2.93 13.21
C MET A 378 5.70 3.63 12.06
N PHE A 379 6.49 4.34 11.24
CA PHE A 379 6.08 4.89 9.97
C PHE A 379 6.78 4.16 8.83
N THR A 380 6.07 3.99 7.73
CA THR A 380 6.65 3.52 6.48
C THR A 380 6.24 4.42 5.33
N PHE A 381 7.16 4.73 4.43
CA PHE A 381 6.92 5.61 3.28
C PHE A 381 7.32 4.91 1.98
N SER A 382 6.45 4.94 0.98
CA SER A 382 6.72 4.35 -0.33
C SER A 382 5.98 5.08 -1.44
N LYS A 383 6.15 4.64 -2.70
CA LYS A 383 5.54 5.26 -3.89
C LYS A 383 3.99 5.22 -3.90
N ASP A 384 3.40 4.30 -3.15
CA ASP A 384 1.95 4.10 -3.01
C ASP A 384 1.60 3.52 -1.63
N LYS A 385 0.33 3.64 -1.24
CA LYS A 385 -0.16 3.22 0.08
C LYS A 385 -0.01 1.72 0.32
N GLN A 386 -0.31 0.88 -0.68
CA GLN A 386 -0.20 -0.57 -0.55
C GLN A 386 1.24 -0.97 -0.23
N THR A 387 2.21 -0.43 -0.97
CA THR A 387 3.63 -0.72 -0.76
C THR A 387 4.11 -0.20 0.59
N ALA A 388 3.66 0.98 1.03
CA ALA A 388 3.98 1.48 2.37
C ALA A 388 3.44 0.55 3.47
N ARG A 389 2.15 0.17 3.42
CA ARG A 389 1.55 -0.80 4.37
C ARG A 389 2.30 -2.14 4.37
N VAL A 390 2.59 -2.67 3.19
CA VAL A 390 3.30 -3.95 3.04
C VAL A 390 4.72 -3.86 3.62
N ALA A 391 5.42 -2.73 3.47
CA ALA A 391 6.71 -2.52 4.13
C ALA A 391 6.59 -2.55 5.66
N ALA A 392 5.52 -2.00 6.24
CA ALA A 392 5.26 -2.11 7.68
C ALA A 392 5.00 -3.55 8.12
N GLU A 393 4.24 -4.31 7.34
CA GLU A 393 3.98 -5.74 7.60
C GLU A 393 5.27 -6.56 7.55
N PHE A 394 6.11 -6.35 6.53
CA PHE A 394 7.42 -7.01 6.43
C PHE A 394 8.34 -6.67 7.61
N TYR A 395 8.34 -5.42 8.06
CA TYR A 395 9.18 -5.04 9.20
C TYR A 395 8.65 -5.59 10.53
N ILE A 396 7.33 -5.73 10.70
CA ILE A 396 6.74 -6.45 11.84
C ILE A 396 7.19 -7.92 11.85
N ASN A 397 7.25 -8.55 10.69
CA ASN A 397 7.72 -9.93 10.56
C ASN A 397 9.20 -10.04 10.92
N ALA A 398 10.02 -9.07 10.48
CA ALA A 398 11.41 -8.97 10.92
C ALA A 398 11.54 -8.81 12.44
N ILE A 399 10.67 -8.04 13.10
CA ILE A 399 10.64 -7.93 14.57
C ILE A 399 10.33 -9.29 15.21
N ASN A 400 9.36 -10.06 14.69
CA ASN A 400 9.05 -11.39 15.22
C ASN A 400 10.21 -12.36 15.03
N VAL A 401 10.88 -12.30 13.89
CA VAL A 401 12.08 -13.10 13.59
C VAL A 401 13.21 -12.76 14.57
N MET A 402 13.50 -11.47 14.77
CA MET A 402 14.49 -11.03 15.77
C MET A 402 14.12 -11.52 17.17
N LYS A 403 12.84 -11.36 17.56
CA LYS A 403 12.33 -11.83 18.86
C LYS A 403 12.55 -13.33 19.04
N GLY A 404 12.19 -14.13 18.04
CA GLY A 404 12.34 -15.59 18.08
C GLY A 404 13.80 -16.02 18.12
N ALA A 405 14.65 -15.46 17.26
CA ALA A 405 16.07 -15.79 17.19
C ALA A 405 16.79 -15.47 18.51
N GLU A 406 16.53 -14.29 19.10
CA GLU A 406 17.10 -13.87 20.39
C GLU A 406 16.58 -14.70 21.58
N ALA A 407 15.42 -15.35 21.46
CA ALA A 407 14.91 -16.24 22.50
C ALA A 407 15.67 -17.56 22.57
N VAL A 408 16.15 -18.06 21.43
CA VAL A 408 16.74 -19.41 21.32
C VAL A 408 18.26 -19.38 21.13
N SER A 409 18.82 -18.34 20.53
CA SER A 409 20.25 -18.12 20.37
C SER A 409 20.55 -16.61 20.26
N GLU A 410 21.00 -16.14 19.11
CA GLU A 410 21.35 -14.76 18.77
C GLU A 410 20.90 -14.52 17.32
N TYR A 411 20.26 -13.40 17.03
CA TYR A 411 19.82 -13.02 15.69
C TYR A 411 21.01 -12.66 14.81
N THR A 412 21.03 -13.20 13.59
CA THR A 412 22.01 -12.87 12.57
C THR A 412 21.32 -12.30 11.33
N SER A 413 21.82 -11.16 10.85
CA SER A 413 21.41 -10.61 9.56
C SER A 413 22.22 -11.22 8.42
N LEU A 414 21.76 -11.05 7.18
CA LEU A 414 22.57 -11.38 6.01
C LEU A 414 23.82 -10.49 5.94
N PRO A 415 24.93 -10.99 5.37
CA PRO A 415 26.05 -10.16 4.98
C PRO A 415 25.59 -9.03 4.06
N ARG A 416 26.22 -7.85 4.17
CA ARG A 416 25.83 -6.67 3.39
C ARG A 416 25.90 -6.89 1.87
N GLN A 417 26.93 -7.60 1.41
CA GLN A 417 27.07 -7.91 -0.02
C GLN A 417 25.87 -8.72 -0.53
N GLU A 418 25.45 -9.74 0.22
CA GLU A 418 24.31 -10.57 -0.16
C GLU A 418 22.99 -9.80 -0.15
N ALA A 419 22.79 -8.95 0.85
CA ALA A 419 21.64 -8.05 0.87
C ALA A 419 21.63 -7.10 -0.34
N PHE A 420 22.83 -6.66 -0.79
CA PHE A 420 22.97 -5.78 -1.96
C PHE A 420 22.63 -6.53 -3.25
N ASP A 421 23.13 -7.75 -3.39
CA ASP A 421 22.91 -8.59 -4.57
C ASP A 421 21.44 -9.00 -4.73
N ILE A 422 20.66 -8.98 -3.64
CA ILE A 422 19.19 -9.10 -3.64
C ILE A 422 18.54 -7.76 -3.98
N GLU A 423 18.90 -6.68 -3.29
CA GLU A 423 18.24 -5.38 -3.48
C GLU A 423 18.43 -4.85 -4.90
N TYR A 424 19.63 -4.98 -5.47
CA TYR A 424 20.03 -4.48 -6.79
C TYR A 424 20.07 -5.54 -7.88
N TRP A 425 19.35 -6.64 -7.68
CA TRP A 425 19.33 -7.73 -8.63
C TRP A 425 18.81 -7.32 -10.01
N LEU A 426 19.58 -7.61 -11.06
CA LEU A 426 19.26 -7.23 -12.44
C LEU A 426 17.95 -7.82 -12.95
N LEU A 427 17.60 -9.03 -12.52
CA LEU A 427 16.32 -9.65 -12.90
C LEU A 427 15.13 -8.94 -12.28
N GLU A 428 15.26 -8.46 -11.05
CA GLU A 428 14.22 -7.64 -10.42
C GLU A 428 14.13 -6.25 -11.07
N GLU A 429 15.28 -5.65 -11.42
CA GLU A 429 15.34 -4.39 -12.17
C GLU A 429 14.65 -4.51 -13.54
N ALA A 430 14.88 -5.61 -14.27
CA ALA A 430 14.21 -5.87 -15.54
C ALA A 430 12.68 -5.98 -15.39
N LYS A 431 12.16 -6.50 -14.26
CA LYS A 431 10.73 -6.48 -13.96
C LYS A 431 10.22 -5.07 -13.70
N LEU A 432 10.95 -4.28 -12.91
CA LEU A 432 10.59 -2.89 -12.61
C LEU A 432 10.53 -2.03 -13.88
N GLN A 433 11.47 -2.21 -14.81
CA GLN A 433 11.49 -1.49 -16.10
C GLN A 433 10.33 -1.85 -17.03
N ARG A 434 9.74 -3.05 -16.88
CA ARG A 434 8.55 -3.49 -17.64
C ARG A 434 7.23 -3.02 -17.04
N MET A 435 7.24 -2.47 -15.83
CA MET A 435 6.02 -1.96 -15.20
C MET A 435 5.47 -0.76 -15.98
N PRO A 436 4.13 -0.61 -16.06
CA PRO A 436 3.54 0.59 -16.64
C PRO A 436 4.01 1.83 -15.88
N LYS A 437 4.13 2.95 -16.60
CA LYS A 437 4.46 4.23 -15.98
C LYS A 437 3.46 4.54 -14.85
N PRO A 438 3.92 5.15 -13.74
CA PRO A 438 3.02 5.58 -12.67
C PRO A 438 1.91 6.48 -13.21
N LYS A 439 0.73 6.38 -12.60
CA LYS A 439 -0.39 7.24 -12.96
C LYS A 439 -0.10 8.69 -12.52
N PRO A 440 -0.74 9.69 -13.12
CA PRO A 440 -0.39 11.10 -12.90
C PRO A 440 -0.49 11.57 -11.44
N LEU A 441 -1.38 10.98 -10.64
CA LEU A 441 -1.55 11.31 -9.22
C LEU A 441 -0.95 10.26 -8.28
N SER A 442 -0.18 9.30 -8.78
CA SER A 442 0.57 8.38 -7.92
C SER A 442 1.45 9.15 -6.93
N GLY A 443 1.39 8.76 -5.65
CA GLY A 443 2.10 9.46 -4.57
C GLY A 443 1.37 10.69 -4.01
N ARG A 444 0.27 11.14 -4.62
CA ARG A 444 -0.50 12.31 -4.20
C ARG A 444 -1.66 11.95 -3.28
N ILE A 445 -1.95 12.82 -2.32
CA ILE A 445 -3.02 12.63 -1.34
C ILE A 445 -4.04 13.77 -1.46
N ALA A 446 -5.32 13.44 -1.63
CA ALA A 446 -6.37 14.43 -1.81
C ALA A 446 -7.43 14.39 -0.69
N LEU A 447 -7.81 15.55 -0.18
CA LEU A 447 -9.00 15.74 0.66
C LEU A 447 -10.07 16.46 -0.17
N VAL A 448 -11.21 15.81 -0.38
CA VAL A 448 -12.31 16.34 -1.20
C VAL A 448 -13.53 16.53 -0.30
N THR A 449 -13.94 17.77 -0.02
CA THR A 449 -15.07 18.00 0.89
C THR A 449 -16.40 17.58 0.27
N GLY A 450 -17.29 16.91 1.02
CA GLY A 450 -18.58 16.42 0.51
C GLY A 450 -18.44 15.32 -0.55
N SER A 451 -17.45 14.44 -0.39
CA SER A 451 -17.10 13.38 -1.35
C SER A 451 -17.94 12.11 -1.23
N ALA A 452 -18.93 12.08 -0.33
CA ALA A 452 -19.88 10.97 -0.27
C ALA A 452 -21.07 11.12 -1.23
N GLY A 453 -21.17 12.21 -2.00
CA GLY A 453 -22.20 12.41 -3.04
C GLY A 453 -21.81 13.40 -4.15
N GLY A 454 -22.61 13.42 -5.22
CA GLY A 454 -22.53 14.39 -6.33
C GLY A 454 -21.12 14.63 -6.90
N ILE A 455 -20.80 15.90 -7.15
CA ILE A 455 -19.52 16.36 -7.71
C ILE A 455 -18.33 15.87 -6.89
N GLY A 456 -18.39 15.98 -5.56
CA GLY A 456 -17.30 15.58 -4.68
C GLY A 456 -16.97 14.09 -4.82
N LYS A 457 -17.98 13.23 -4.93
CA LYS A 457 -17.80 11.79 -5.15
C LYS A 457 -17.13 11.52 -6.50
N ALA A 458 -17.59 12.16 -7.57
CA ALA A 458 -17.01 11.98 -8.90
C ALA A 458 -15.53 12.41 -8.94
N ILE A 459 -15.18 13.53 -8.29
CA ILE A 459 -13.78 13.99 -8.15
C ILE A 459 -12.95 12.96 -7.39
N ALA A 460 -13.45 12.46 -6.25
CA ALA A 460 -12.76 11.45 -5.45
C ALA A 460 -12.48 10.17 -6.25
N LYS A 461 -13.49 9.65 -6.98
CA LYS A 461 -13.35 8.49 -7.86
C LYS A 461 -12.28 8.71 -8.93
N LYS A 462 -12.36 9.83 -9.65
CA LYS A 462 -11.38 10.19 -10.70
C LYS A 462 -9.96 10.26 -10.13
N PHE A 463 -9.77 10.86 -8.96
CA PHE A 463 -8.44 10.96 -8.36
C PHE A 463 -7.87 9.60 -7.95
N ILE A 464 -8.68 8.71 -7.39
CA ILE A 464 -8.27 7.32 -7.10
C ILE A 464 -7.90 6.57 -8.39
N GLU A 465 -8.73 6.72 -9.42
CA GLU A 465 -8.49 6.10 -10.73
C GLU A 465 -7.19 6.57 -11.37
N GLU A 466 -6.76 7.80 -11.07
CA GLU A 466 -5.49 8.39 -11.50
C GLU A 466 -4.34 8.20 -10.49
N GLY A 467 -4.55 7.37 -9.46
CA GLY A 467 -3.51 6.87 -8.55
C GLY A 467 -3.34 7.63 -7.23
N ALA A 468 -4.20 8.61 -6.93
CA ALA A 468 -4.17 9.32 -5.65
C ALA A 468 -4.73 8.46 -4.51
N CYS A 469 -4.29 8.73 -3.29
CA CYS A 469 -5.02 8.34 -2.08
C CYS A 469 -6.02 9.45 -1.74
N VAL A 470 -7.27 9.11 -1.40
CA VAL A 470 -8.32 10.12 -1.16
C VAL A 470 -8.92 10.01 0.24
N VAL A 471 -9.11 11.13 0.90
CA VAL A 471 -9.85 11.24 2.16
C VAL A 471 -11.29 11.60 1.82
N ILE A 472 -12.16 10.60 1.82
CA ILE A 472 -13.59 10.79 1.61
C ILE A 472 -14.25 11.29 2.90
N ASN A 473 -15.23 12.17 2.77
CA ASN A 473 -15.90 12.78 3.91
C ASN A 473 -17.29 13.32 3.55
N ASP A 474 -18.11 13.43 4.59
CA ASP A 474 -19.41 14.09 4.55
C ASP A 474 -19.79 14.49 5.99
N ASN A 475 -20.73 15.42 6.15
CA ASN A 475 -21.28 15.72 7.47
C ASN A 475 -22.39 14.71 7.85
N ASP A 476 -22.96 14.04 6.86
CA ASP A 476 -23.95 12.96 7.00
C ASP A 476 -23.23 11.60 7.15
N SER A 477 -23.29 11.04 8.36
CA SER A 477 -22.59 9.78 8.68
C SER A 477 -23.13 8.57 7.92
N ASP A 478 -24.43 8.51 7.66
CA ASP A 478 -25.05 7.39 6.94
C ASP A 478 -24.62 7.38 5.47
N ARG A 479 -24.52 8.58 4.88
CA ARG A 479 -24.02 8.73 3.51
C ARG A 479 -22.54 8.37 3.42
N LEU A 480 -21.73 8.79 4.39
CA LEU A 480 -20.32 8.43 4.45
C LEU A 480 -20.14 6.91 4.54
N GLU A 481 -20.96 6.21 5.32
CA GLU A 481 -20.87 4.75 5.43
C GLU A 481 -21.20 4.05 4.09
N LYS A 482 -22.23 4.52 3.37
CA LYS A 482 -22.53 4.02 2.02
C LYS A 482 -21.36 4.24 1.06
N ALA A 483 -20.72 5.41 1.14
CA ALA A 483 -19.54 5.70 0.33
C ALA A 483 -18.36 4.80 0.69
N LYS A 484 -18.13 4.48 1.97
CA LYS A 484 -17.09 3.53 2.40
C LYS A 484 -17.30 2.14 1.80
N VAL A 485 -18.53 1.62 1.82
CA VAL A 485 -18.85 0.31 1.22
C VAL A 485 -18.58 0.33 -0.29
N GLU A 486 -19.07 1.37 -0.98
CA GLU A 486 -18.88 1.56 -2.41
C GLU A 486 -17.39 1.61 -2.78
N PHE A 487 -16.62 2.51 -2.15
CA PHE A 487 -15.20 2.70 -2.43
C PHE A 487 -14.36 1.48 -2.03
N GLY A 488 -14.70 0.83 -0.91
CA GLY A 488 -14.06 -0.40 -0.46
C GLY A 488 -14.19 -1.53 -1.46
N SER A 489 -15.39 -1.70 -2.04
CA SER A 489 -15.65 -2.72 -3.05
C SER A 489 -14.95 -2.44 -4.40
N GLN A 490 -14.87 -1.17 -4.81
CA GLN A 490 -14.39 -0.79 -6.13
C GLN A 490 -12.86 -0.60 -6.19
N TYR A 491 -12.27 -0.04 -5.13
CA TYR A 491 -10.87 0.42 -5.13
C TYR A 491 -10.00 -0.23 -4.05
N GLY A 492 -10.60 -0.89 -3.06
CA GLY A 492 -9.90 -1.48 -1.93
C GLY A 492 -9.53 -0.49 -0.82
N LYS A 493 -9.12 -1.04 0.33
CA LYS A 493 -8.87 -0.27 1.58
C LYS A 493 -7.66 0.68 1.51
N ASP A 494 -6.70 0.42 0.62
CA ASP A 494 -5.48 1.23 0.51
C ASP A 494 -5.68 2.49 -0.34
N ALA A 495 -6.81 2.62 -1.05
CA ALA A 495 -7.07 3.75 -1.94
C ALA A 495 -7.68 4.98 -1.22
N TYR A 496 -8.30 4.79 -0.05
CA TYR A 496 -9.02 5.86 0.62
C TYR A 496 -9.02 5.73 2.16
N ALA A 497 -9.20 6.87 2.82
CA ALA A 497 -9.56 6.96 4.24
C ALA A 497 -10.88 7.74 4.36
N ALA A 498 -11.59 7.59 5.47
CA ALA A 498 -12.89 8.24 5.67
C ALA A 498 -12.93 9.03 6.97
N ALA A 499 -13.48 10.24 6.93
CA ALA A 499 -13.68 11.07 8.12
C ALA A 499 -15.02 11.83 8.04
N VAL A 500 -15.72 11.95 9.17
CA VAL A 500 -16.88 12.86 9.25
C VAL A 500 -16.37 14.29 9.23
N LEU A 501 -16.91 15.12 8.33
CA LEU A 501 -16.45 16.50 8.15
C LEU A 501 -17.62 17.45 7.93
N ASP A 502 -17.85 18.31 8.93
CA ASP A 502 -18.60 19.56 8.76
C ASP A 502 -17.60 20.70 8.56
N VAL A 503 -17.70 21.41 7.43
CA VAL A 503 -16.79 22.51 7.07
C VAL A 503 -16.97 23.75 7.95
N THR A 504 -18.00 23.80 8.80
CA THR A 504 -18.23 24.88 9.76
C THR A 504 -17.65 24.57 11.16
N ASP A 505 -17.21 23.33 11.40
CA ASP A 505 -16.66 22.86 12.67
C ASP A 505 -15.13 22.66 12.57
N THR A 506 -14.37 23.54 13.23
CA THR A 506 -12.90 23.51 13.23
C THR A 506 -12.32 22.25 13.88
N GLY A 507 -13.02 21.63 14.82
CA GLY A 507 -12.65 20.37 15.45
C GLY A 507 -12.77 19.21 14.46
N LYS A 508 -13.89 19.14 13.72
CA LYS A 508 -14.08 18.13 12.67
C LYS A 508 -13.11 18.29 11.51
N ILE A 509 -12.82 19.53 11.09
CA ILE A 509 -11.77 19.81 10.10
C ILE A 509 -10.43 19.29 10.59
N SER A 510 -10.03 19.62 11.82
CA SER A 510 -8.76 19.17 12.39
C SER A 510 -8.68 17.65 12.47
N ALA A 511 -9.75 16.98 12.88
CA ALA A 511 -9.83 15.52 12.94
C ALA A 511 -9.71 14.87 11.54
N ALA A 512 -10.35 15.42 10.51
CA ALA A 512 -10.25 14.90 9.14
C ALA A 512 -8.82 15.01 8.58
N TYR A 513 -8.11 16.11 8.87
CA TYR A 513 -6.70 16.24 8.52
C TYR A 513 -5.81 15.30 9.34
N SER A 514 -6.08 15.11 10.64
CA SER A 514 -5.34 14.11 11.45
C SER A 514 -5.52 12.69 10.92
N GLU A 515 -6.73 12.33 10.48
CA GLU A 515 -6.96 11.03 9.83
C GLU A 515 -6.18 10.92 8.52
N ALA A 516 -6.16 11.98 7.70
CA ALA A 516 -5.37 12.04 6.47
C ALA A 516 -3.87 11.82 6.73
N THR A 517 -3.32 12.49 7.75
CA THR A 517 -1.89 12.39 8.06
C THR A 517 -1.52 11.07 8.73
N LEU A 518 -2.41 10.46 9.51
CA LEU A 518 -2.22 9.09 10.02
C LEU A 518 -2.31 8.05 8.91
N ALA A 519 -3.32 8.16 8.04
CA ALA A 519 -3.57 7.20 7.00
C ALA A 519 -2.52 7.27 5.88
N PHE A 520 -2.09 8.47 5.50
CA PHE A 520 -1.27 8.66 4.28
C PHE A 520 -0.02 9.50 4.50
N GLY A 521 0.20 10.02 5.70
CA GLY A 521 1.34 10.88 6.00
C GLY A 521 1.17 12.34 5.60
N GLY A 522 0.04 12.75 5.01
CA GLY A 522 -0.03 14.07 4.38
C GLY A 522 -1.33 14.44 3.65
N VAL A 523 -1.33 15.63 3.04
CA VAL A 523 -2.33 16.10 2.06
C VAL A 523 -1.64 17.00 1.04
N ASP A 524 -1.83 16.73 -0.25
CA ASP A 524 -1.25 17.48 -1.38
C ASP A 524 -2.28 18.21 -2.24
N ILE A 525 -3.54 17.78 -2.18
CA ILE A 525 -4.65 18.34 -2.96
C ILE A 525 -5.83 18.57 -2.03
N ILE A 526 -6.35 19.80 -2.01
CA ILE A 526 -7.59 20.16 -1.31
C ILE A 526 -8.60 20.51 -2.37
N VAL A 527 -9.77 19.88 -2.31
CA VAL A 527 -10.90 20.26 -3.15
C VAL A 527 -12.04 20.71 -2.26
N ASN A 528 -12.28 22.03 -2.24
CA ASN A 528 -13.43 22.61 -1.57
C ASN A 528 -14.66 22.47 -2.47
N CYS A 529 -15.45 21.41 -2.24
CA CYS A 529 -16.65 21.07 -2.99
C CYS A 529 -17.95 21.09 -2.16
N ALA A 530 -17.84 21.18 -0.83
CA ALA A 530 -19.00 21.36 0.03
C ALA A 530 -19.79 22.64 -0.34
N GLY A 531 -21.11 22.54 -0.39
CA GLY A 531 -21.97 23.68 -0.67
C GLY A 531 -23.45 23.39 -0.68
N LEU A 532 -24.22 24.46 -0.54
CA LEU A 532 -25.68 24.48 -0.60
C LEU A 532 -26.14 25.75 -1.31
N SER A 533 -27.41 25.81 -1.68
CA SER A 533 -27.99 26.96 -2.37
C SER A 533 -29.35 27.31 -1.77
N ILE A 534 -29.59 28.60 -1.55
CA ILE A 534 -30.87 29.16 -1.09
C ILE A 534 -31.27 30.24 -2.11
N SER A 535 -32.50 30.16 -2.66
CA SER A 535 -33.01 31.07 -3.67
C SER A 535 -34.35 31.57 -3.21
N LYS A 536 -34.36 32.84 -2.88
CA LYS A 536 -35.51 33.57 -2.39
C LYS A 536 -35.44 35.01 -2.93
N PRO A 537 -36.59 35.68 -3.10
CA PRO A 537 -36.63 37.14 -3.21
C PRO A 537 -35.87 37.80 -2.05
N ILE A 538 -35.40 39.04 -2.25
CA ILE A 538 -34.53 39.71 -1.28
C ILE A 538 -35.27 39.95 0.06
N GLU A 539 -36.56 40.23 0.00
CA GLU A 539 -37.46 40.47 1.13
C GLU A 539 -37.78 39.20 1.93
N GLU A 540 -37.57 38.01 1.36
CA GLU A 540 -37.80 36.71 2.01
C GLU A 540 -36.49 36.07 2.51
N HIS A 541 -35.34 36.66 2.20
CA HIS A 541 -34.05 36.18 2.66
C HIS A 541 -33.84 36.56 4.13
N THR A 542 -33.75 35.55 5.01
CA THR A 542 -33.48 35.80 6.44
C THR A 542 -31.99 35.92 6.71
N GLU A 543 -31.62 36.57 7.81
CA GLU A 543 -30.23 36.60 8.30
C GLU A 543 -29.68 35.17 8.48
N LYS A 544 -30.49 34.25 8.98
CA LYS A 544 -30.12 32.83 9.12
C LYS A 544 -29.78 32.17 7.77
N ASP A 545 -30.52 32.49 6.70
CA ASP A 545 -30.22 31.98 5.37
C ASP A 545 -28.88 32.55 4.85
N TRP A 546 -28.62 33.82 5.13
CA TRP A 546 -27.37 34.49 4.78
C TRP A 546 -26.17 33.90 5.53
N ASP A 547 -26.27 33.78 6.85
CA ASP A 547 -25.23 33.23 7.72
C ASP A 547 -24.90 31.80 7.30
N LEU A 548 -25.92 30.95 7.08
CA LEU A 548 -25.70 29.58 6.62
C LEU A 548 -24.93 29.52 5.28
N LEU A 549 -25.30 30.36 4.31
CA LEU A 549 -24.60 30.43 3.03
C LEU A 549 -23.14 30.86 3.19
N TYR A 550 -22.88 31.91 3.97
CA TYR A 550 -21.53 32.42 4.18
C TYR A 550 -20.66 31.51 5.05
N ASP A 551 -21.23 30.91 6.10
CA ASP A 551 -20.54 29.96 6.98
C ASP A 551 -20.11 28.71 6.20
N VAL A 552 -20.98 28.15 5.35
CA VAL A 552 -20.64 26.94 4.58
C VAL A 552 -19.76 27.26 3.38
N LEU A 553 -20.15 28.22 2.55
CA LEU A 553 -19.47 28.46 1.26
C LEU A 553 -18.15 29.22 1.44
N VAL A 554 -18.16 30.31 2.21
CA VAL A 554 -17.00 31.21 2.27
C VAL A 554 -16.08 30.83 3.43
N LYS A 555 -16.62 30.83 4.65
CA LYS A 555 -15.84 30.52 5.85
C LYS A 555 -15.41 29.05 5.89
N GLY A 556 -16.27 28.13 5.46
CA GLY A 556 -15.93 26.72 5.36
C GLY A 556 -14.75 26.46 4.42
N GLN A 557 -14.78 27.05 3.20
CA GLN A 557 -13.63 27.01 2.28
C GLN A 557 -12.37 27.56 2.95
N PHE A 558 -12.48 28.71 3.63
CA PHE A 558 -11.35 29.33 4.32
C PHE A 558 -10.74 28.41 5.38
N LEU A 559 -11.56 27.86 6.28
CA LEU A 559 -11.08 27.02 7.40
C LEU A 559 -10.45 25.71 6.91
N VAL A 560 -11.08 25.04 5.93
CA VAL A 560 -10.53 23.81 5.34
C VAL A 560 -9.21 24.10 4.63
N THR A 561 -9.13 25.20 3.88
CA THR A 561 -7.89 25.59 3.17
C THR A 561 -6.80 25.97 4.17
N GLN A 562 -7.11 26.76 5.20
CA GLN A 562 -6.17 27.18 6.23
C GLN A 562 -5.51 25.97 6.90
N LYS A 563 -6.32 24.97 7.30
CA LYS A 563 -5.78 23.76 7.94
C LYS A 563 -4.92 22.93 6.98
N GLY A 564 -5.32 22.83 5.72
CA GLY A 564 -4.54 22.07 4.74
C GLY A 564 -3.23 22.75 4.34
N VAL A 565 -3.19 24.09 4.28
CA VAL A 565 -1.95 24.86 4.09
C VAL A 565 -0.97 24.62 5.24
N GLU A 566 -1.46 24.52 6.49
CA GLU A 566 -0.61 24.14 7.64
C GLU A 566 0.07 22.78 7.41
N VAL A 567 -0.68 21.79 6.91
CA VAL A 567 -0.14 20.46 6.56
C VAL A 567 0.85 20.55 5.40
N MET A 568 0.50 21.25 4.31
CA MET A 568 1.36 21.40 3.14
C MET A 568 2.71 22.06 3.47
N ARG A 569 2.71 23.10 4.32
CA ARG A 569 3.94 23.76 4.80
C ARG A 569 4.81 22.84 5.67
N LYS A 570 4.20 21.97 6.49
CA LYS A 570 4.95 20.94 7.23
C LYS A 570 5.67 19.99 6.28
N GLN A 571 5.01 19.57 5.21
CA GLN A 571 5.63 18.70 4.19
C GLN A 571 6.69 19.43 3.37
N ALA A 572 6.48 20.72 3.07
CA ALA A 572 7.30 21.51 2.16
C ALA A 572 7.44 20.91 0.75
N LEU A 573 6.34 20.36 0.21
CA LEU A 573 6.26 19.77 -1.13
C LEU A 573 5.43 20.61 -2.11
N GLY A 574 4.98 21.80 -1.69
CA GLY A 574 3.94 22.56 -2.39
C GLY A 574 2.57 21.90 -2.25
N GLY A 575 1.67 22.16 -3.21
CA GLY A 575 0.35 21.55 -3.22
C GLY A 575 -0.65 22.23 -4.15
N ASP A 576 -1.90 21.77 -4.08
CA ASP A 576 -2.99 22.23 -4.92
C ASP A 576 -4.25 22.47 -4.11
N VAL A 577 -4.87 23.63 -4.30
CA VAL A 577 -6.20 23.97 -3.78
C VAL A 577 -7.11 24.24 -4.96
N LEU A 578 -8.17 23.44 -5.08
CA LEU A 578 -9.22 23.60 -6.07
C LEU A 578 -10.51 23.99 -5.38
N ASN A 579 -11.12 25.09 -5.81
CA ASN A 579 -12.40 25.53 -5.28
C ASN A 579 -13.50 25.33 -6.32
N ILE A 580 -14.52 24.55 -5.97
CA ILE A 580 -15.71 24.38 -6.80
C ILE A 580 -16.65 25.56 -6.51
N VAL A 581 -16.64 26.52 -7.42
CA VAL A 581 -17.44 27.74 -7.28
C VAL A 581 -18.78 27.51 -7.98
N SER A 582 -19.15 28.32 -8.97
CA SER A 582 -20.41 28.27 -9.69
C SER A 582 -20.48 29.52 -10.56
N LYS A 583 -21.02 29.38 -11.76
CA LYS A 583 -21.32 30.50 -12.68
C LYS A 583 -21.91 31.74 -12.00
N ASN A 584 -22.75 31.56 -10.97
CA ASN A 584 -23.35 32.67 -10.21
C ASN A 584 -22.34 33.60 -9.51
N ALA A 585 -21.05 33.24 -9.43
CA ALA A 585 -19.98 34.14 -9.01
C ALA A 585 -19.68 35.24 -10.03
N LEU A 586 -19.98 34.99 -11.31
CA LEU A 586 -19.67 35.88 -12.44
C LEU A 586 -20.93 36.47 -13.07
N VAL A 587 -22.05 35.72 -13.02
CA VAL A 587 -23.31 36.09 -13.66
C VAL A 587 -24.39 36.23 -12.61
N SER A 588 -25.09 37.36 -12.60
CA SER A 588 -26.24 37.55 -11.72
C SER A 588 -27.44 36.71 -12.20
N GLY A 589 -28.20 36.19 -11.24
CA GLY A 589 -29.45 35.49 -11.49
C GLY A 589 -30.51 35.96 -10.50
N PRO A 590 -31.81 35.94 -10.89
CA PRO A 590 -32.88 36.33 -9.99
C PRO A 590 -32.92 35.45 -8.75
N ASN A 591 -33.31 36.04 -7.62
CA ASN A 591 -33.51 35.38 -6.33
C ASN A 591 -32.25 34.68 -5.77
N ASN A 592 -31.04 35.14 -6.12
CA ASN A 592 -29.78 34.51 -5.70
C ASN A 592 -28.83 35.52 -5.03
N ALA A 593 -29.34 36.56 -4.36
CA ALA A 593 -28.49 37.61 -3.77
C ALA A 593 -27.45 37.02 -2.81
N GLY A 594 -27.88 36.21 -1.83
CA GLY A 594 -26.98 35.56 -0.87
C GLY A 594 -26.06 34.50 -1.50
N TYR A 595 -26.60 33.61 -2.33
CA TYR A 595 -25.79 32.55 -2.95
C TYR A 595 -24.76 33.12 -3.94
N GLY A 596 -25.19 34.04 -4.80
CA GLY A 596 -24.33 34.69 -5.79
C GLY A 596 -23.23 35.52 -5.14
N SER A 597 -23.55 36.29 -4.09
CA SER A 597 -22.54 37.06 -3.36
C SER A 597 -21.53 36.17 -2.64
N ALA A 598 -21.98 35.08 -2.00
CA ALA A 598 -21.10 34.10 -1.37
C ALA A 598 -20.19 33.41 -2.41
N LYS A 599 -20.71 33.01 -3.58
CA LYS A 599 -19.90 32.43 -4.66
C LYS A 599 -18.89 33.43 -5.25
N ALA A 600 -19.27 34.71 -5.37
CA ALA A 600 -18.34 35.76 -5.77
C ALA A 600 -17.22 35.96 -4.72
N ALA A 601 -17.55 35.90 -3.44
CA ALA A 601 -16.57 35.95 -2.35
C ALA A 601 -15.61 34.75 -2.38
N GLN A 602 -16.12 33.52 -2.59
CA GLN A 602 -15.26 32.32 -2.77
C GLN A 602 -14.28 32.48 -3.94
N LEU A 603 -14.76 33.00 -5.07
CA LEU A 603 -13.93 33.24 -6.25
C LEU A 603 -12.82 34.26 -5.95
N HIS A 604 -13.16 35.40 -5.33
CA HIS A 604 -12.16 36.41 -5.00
C HIS A 604 -11.15 35.89 -3.95
N LEU A 605 -11.63 35.20 -2.91
CA LEU A 605 -10.78 34.54 -1.92
C LEU A 605 -9.78 33.57 -2.57
N SER A 606 -10.20 32.83 -3.59
CA SER A 606 -9.31 31.92 -4.34
C SER A 606 -8.13 32.66 -4.99
N ARG A 607 -8.35 33.87 -5.50
CA ARG A 607 -7.30 34.70 -6.10
C ARG A 607 -6.35 35.27 -5.04
N LEU A 608 -6.90 35.69 -3.89
CA LEU A 608 -6.09 36.16 -2.76
C LEU A 608 -5.18 35.02 -2.25
N ASN A 609 -5.72 33.82 -2.07
CA ASN A 609 -4.94 32.66 -1.65
C ASN A 609 -3.90 32.25 -2.72
N ALA A 610 -4.20 32.38 -4.02
CA ALA A 610 -3.22 32.14 -5.07
C ALA A 610 -2.01 33.09 -4.97
N ALA A 611 -2.25 34.36 -4.67
CA ALA A 611 -1.19 35.36 -4.52
C ALA A 611 -0.36 35.14 -3.25
N GLU A 612 -1.01 34.79 -2.14
CA GLU A 612 -0.33 34.53 -0.86
C GLU A 612 0.51 33.25 -0.90
N LEU A 613 -0.07 32.15 -1.39
CA LEU A 613 0.49 30.81 -1.23
C LEU A 613 1.45 30.41 -2.36
N GLY A 614 1.54 31.20 -3.43
CA GLY A 614 2.41 30.92 -4.56
C GLY A 614 3.90 30.78 -4.17
N GLY A 615 4.36 31.53 -3.17
CA GLY A 615 5.73 31.43 -2.65
C GLY A 615 6.05 30.08 -1.99
N ASP A 616 5.02 29.37 -1.51
CA ASP A 616 5.14 28.03 -0.92
C ASP A 616 5.03 26.92 -1.98
N GLY A 617 4.88 27.28 -3.27
CA GLY A 617 4.59 26.31 -4.34
C GLY A 617 3.18 25.71 -4.27
N ILE A 618 2.27 26.35 -3.55
CA ILE A 618 0.87 25.92 -3.43
C ILE A 618 0.03 26.68 -4.46
N ARG A 619 -0.53 25.96 -5.44
CA ARG A 619 -1.38 26.54 -6.49
C ARG A 619 -2.82 26.60 -6.03
N VAL A 620 -3.53 27.68 -6.35
CA VAL A 620 -4.96 27.82 -6.03
C VAL A 620 -5.71 28.14 -7.31
N ASN A 621 -6.62 27.25 -7.73
CA ASN A 621 -7.40 27.41 -8.96
C ASN A 621 -8.89 27.13 -8.70
N VAL A 622 -9.73 27.55 -9.64
CA VAL A 622 -11.19 27.45 -9.55
C VAL A 622 -11.73 26.62 -10.70
N VAL A 623 -12.65 25.71 -10.39
CA VAL A 623 -13.54 25.09 -11.38
C VAL A 623 -14.93 25.69 -11.21
N ASN A 624 -15.49 26.16 -12.31
CA ASN A 624 -16.69 26.99 -12.32
C ASN A 624 -17.83 26.30 -13.10
N PRO A 625 -18.66 25.47 -12.42
CA PRO A 625 -19.74 24.74 -13.05
C PRO A 625 -21.00 25.57 -13.33
N ASP A 626 -21.83 25.09 -14.27
CA ASP A 626 -23.26 25.44 -14.38
C ASP A 626 -24.13 24.18 -14.35
N ALA A 627 -25.30 24.31 -13.71
CA ALA A 627 -26.42 23.36 -13.75
C ALA A 627 -26.06 21.85 -13.71
N VAL A 628 -25.19 21.42 -12.77
CA VAL A 628 -24.94 19.99 -12.51
C VAL A 628 -26.09 19.44 -11.66
N ILE A 629 -27.04 18.77 -12.32
CA ILE A 629 -28.29 18.28 -11.69
C ILE A 629 -28.15 16.84 -11.18
N SER A 630 -27.50 15.97 -11.96
CA SER A 630 -27.34 14.55 -11.63
C SER A 630 -26.64 14.36 -10.28
N ASP A 631 -27.21 13.50 -9.43
CA ASP A 631 -26.69 13.09 -8.10
C ASP A 631 -26.42 14.23 -7.11
N SER A 632 -27.02 15.41 -7.34
CA SER A 632 -26.78 16.60 -6.55
C SER A 632 -27.90 16.85 -5.53
N LYS A 633 -27.56 16.76 -4.24
CA LYS A 633 -28.45 17.06 -3.10
C LYS A 633 -29.06 18.47 -3.18
N ILE A 634 -28.38 19.41 -3.83
CA ILE A 634 -28.87 20.78 -4.04
C ILE A 634 -30.17 20.79 -4.85
N TRP A 635 -30.39 19.80 -5.71
CA TRP A 635 -31.59 19.69 -6.55
C TRP A 635 -32.70 18.85 -5.89
N GLU A 636 -32.37 18.01 -4.90
CA GLU A 636 -33.34 17.17 -4.18
C GLU A 636 -34.21 17.97 -3.19
N SER A 637 -33.71 19.08 -2.64
CA SER A 637 -34.37 19.85 -1.56
C SER A 637 -35.35 20.93 -2.05
N GLY A 638 -36.35 20.56 -2.86
CA GLY A 638 -37.39 21.47 -3.38
C GLY A 638 -36.90 22.56 -4.36
N TRP A 639 -35.58 22.66 -4.55
CA TRP A 639 -34.95 23.58 -5.49
C TRP A 639 -35.29 23.28 -6.94
N ALA A 640 -35.21 22.00 -7.32
CA ALA A 640 -35.57 21.56 -8.66
C ALA A 640 -37.04 21.86 -8.92
N GLU A 641 -37.93 21.61 -7.97
CA GLU A 641 -39.36 21.90 -8.08
C GLU A 641 -39.61 23.41 -8.23
N GLY A 642 -38.95 24.24 -7.42
CA GLY A 642 -39.03 25.69 -7.51
C GLY A 642 -38.55 26.24 -8.86
N ARG A 643 -37.44 25.70 -9.40
CA ARG A 643 -36.91 26.08 -10.73
C ARG A 643 -37.76 25.55 -11.88
N ALA A 644 -38.22 24.30 -11.80
CA ALA A 644 -39.14 23.68 -12.75
C ALA A 644 -40.41 24.54 -12.88
N LYS A 645 -41.01 24.93 -11.74
CA LYS A 645 -42.15 25.84 -11.69
C LYS A 645 -41.83 27.22 -12.27
N ALA A 646 -40.69 27.81 -11.91
CA ALA A 646 -40.28 29.13 -12.42
C ALA A 646 -40.04 29.15 -13.94
N TYR A 647 -39.62 28.03 -14.53
CA TYR A 647 -39.36 27.91 -15.97
C TYR A 647 -40.51 27.27 -16.77
N GLY A 648 -41.57 26.81 -16.10
CA GLY A 648 -42.70 26.14 -16.75
C GLY A 648 -42.36 24.78 -17.36
N VAL A 649 -41.41 24.05 -16.78
CA VAL A 649 -41.01 22.69 -17.20
C VAL A 649 -41.15 21.71 -16.04
N THR A 650 -41.09 20.40 -16.31
CA THR A 650 -41.02 19.38 -15.26
C THR A 650 -39.60 19.26 -14.70
N VAL A 651 -39.45 18.69 -13.49
CA VAL A 651 -38.14 18.43 -12.89
C VAL A 651 -37.27 17.52 -13.78
N ALA A 652 -37.87 16.52 -14.42
CA ALA A 652 -37.18 15.61 -15.33
C ALA A 652 -36.64 16.32 -16.60
N GLU A 653 -37.29 17.40 -17.03
CA GLU A 653 -36.87 18.18 -18.22
C GLU A 653 -35.81 19.24 -17.89
N LEU A 654 -35.58 19.54 -16.61
CA LEU A 654 -34.63 20.58 -16.19
C LEU A 654 -33.22 20.40 -16.77
N PRO A 655 -32.59 19.21 -16.78
CA PRO A 655 -31.26 19.05 -17.34
C PRO A 655 -31.20 19.47 -18.81
N ALA A 656 -32.17 19.02 -19.62
CA ALA A 656 -32.26 19.37 -21.03
C ALA A 656 -32.62 20.85 -21.24
N TYR A 657 -33.45 21.43 -20.38
CA TYR A 657 -33.78 22.85 -20.41
C TYR A 657 -32.54 23.72 -20.16
N TYR A 658 -31.75 23.39 -19.14
CA TYR A 658 -30.51 24.11 -18.83
C TYR A 658 -29.47 23.96 -19.95
N ALA A 659 -29.32 22.74 -20.50
CA ALA A 659 -28.43 22.49 -21.63
C ALA A 659 -28.71 23.44 -22.81
N LYS A 660 -29.98 23.60 -23.20
CA LYS A 660 -30.43 24.47 -24.31
C LYS A 660 -30.07 25.96 -24.16
N ARG A 661 -29.67 26.40 -22.96
CA ARG A 661 -29.27 27.79 -22.68
C ARG A 661 -27.77 28.03 -22.87
N THR A 662 -27.01 26.98 -23.15
CA THR A 662 -25.56 26.99 -23.29
C THR A 662 -25.18 26.92 -24.77
N LEU A 663 -23.99 27.40 -25.15
CA LEU A 663 -23.56 27.40 -26.55
C LEU A 663 -23.40 25.98 -27.13
N LEU A 664 -23.03 25.01 -26.31
CA LEU A 664 -22.81 23.62 -26.73
C LEU A 664 -24.08 22.76 -26.69
N ASN A 665 -25.16 23.24 -26.06
CA ASN A 665 -26.41 22.49 -25.88
C ASN A 665 -26.21 21.13 -25.18
N GLN A 666 -25.26 21.03 -24.26
CA GLN A 666 -24.93 19.78 -23.54
C GLN A 666 -25.33 19.85 -22.07
N ILE A 667 -25.67 18.68 -21.52
CA ILE A 667 -25.86 18.50 -20.08
C ILE A 667 -24.48 18.38 -19.43
N ILE A 668 -24.28 19.07 -18.31
CA ILE A 668 -23.04 18.98 -17.52
C ILE A 668 -23.20 17.97 -16.40
N LEU A 669 -22.26 17.03 -16.32
CA LEU A 669 -22.27 15.93 -15.36
C LEU A 669 -21.19 16.12 -14.28
N PRO A 670 -21.33 15.45 -13.11
CA PRO A 670 -20.29 15.42 -12.08
C PRO A 670 -18.89 15.02 -12.62
N GLU A 671 -18.84 14.10 -13.58
CA GLU A 671 -17.61 13.61 -14.20
C GLU A 671 -16.90 14.69 -15.02
N ASP A 672 -17.65 15.63 -15.63
CA ASP A 672 -17.06 16.76 -16.35
C ASP A 672 -16.29 17.68 -15.39
N ILE A 673 -16.84 17.87 -14.19
CA ILE A 673 -16.18 18.66 -13.13
C ILE A 673 -14.95 17.92 -12.61
N ALA A 674 -15.04 16.60 -12.44
CA ALA A 674 -13.91 15.75 -12.06
C ALA A 674 -12.75 15.82 -13.07
N ASN A 675 -13.06 15.80 -14.37
CA ASN A 675 -12.07 15.94 -15.45
C ASN A 675 -11.39 17.33 -15.44
N ALA A 676 -12.15 18.39 -15.16
CA ALA A 676 -11.61 19.73 -15.02
C ALA A 676 -10.68 19.86 -13.80
N CYS A 677 -11.07 19.30 -12.65
CA CYS A 677 -10.20 19.22 -11.48
C CYS A 677 -8.91 18.46 -11.81
N PHE A 678 -9.03 17.30 -12.46
CA PHE A 678 -7.88 16.49 -12.86
C PHE A 678 -6.94 17.24 -13.80
N THR A 679 -7.45 18.07 -14.72
CA THR A 679 -6.61 18.86 -15.63
C THR A 679 -5.67 19.81 -14.86
N PHE A 680 -6.12 20.39 -13.74
CA PHE A 680 -5.27 21.24 -12.91
C PHE A 680 -4.18 20.44 -12.17
N VAL A 681 -4.49 19.24 -11.68
CA VAL A 681 -3.59 18.46 -10.80
C VAL A 681 -2.81 17.35 -11.49
N GLY A 682 -3.19 16.96 -12.70
CA GLY A 682 -2.63 15.84 -13.47
C GLY A 682 -1.25 16.09 -14.08
N GLY A 683 -0.56 17.16 -13.66
CA GLY A 683 0.82 17.46 -14.04
C GLY A 683 1.01 18.40 -15.24
N LEU A 684 -0.03 18.65 -16.04
CA LEU A 684 0.07 19.51 -17.23
C LEU A 684 0.03 21.02 -16.93
N MET A 685 -0.60 21.40 -15.82
CA MET A 685 -0.85 22.81 -15.46
C MET A 685 0.06 23.32 -14.33
N ASN A 686 1.19 22.65 -14.04
CA ASN A 686 2.04 22.91 -12.86
C ASN A 686 2.59 24.35 -12.73
N LYS A 687 2.51 25.15 -13.80
CA LYS A 687 2.93 26.57 -13.80
C LYS A 687 1.75 27.56 -13.78
N SER A 688 0.55 27.09 -13.41
CA SER A 688 -0.69 27.86 -13.46
C SER A 688 -1.38 27.94 -12.10
N THR A 689 -1.59 29.16 -11.59
CA THR A 689 -2.31 29.47 -10.34
C THR A 689 -3.22 30.69 -10.56
N GLY A 690 -4.28 30.84 -9.76
CA GLY A 690 -5.26 31.93 -9.86
C GLY A 690 -6.26 31.80 -11.01
N ASN A 691 -6.31 30.65 -11.69
CA ASN A 691 -7.14 30.45 -12.88
C ASN A 691 -8.58 30.08 -12.52
N VAL A 692 -9.48 30.34 -13.46
CA VAL A 692 -10.88 29.91 -13.43
C VAL A 692 -11.16 29.11 -14.70
N LEU A 693 -11.54 27.85 -14.53
CA LEU A 693 -11.95 26.98 -15.64
C LEU A 693 -13.46 26.81 -15.62
N ASN A 694 -14.14 27.37 -16.62
CA ASN A 694 -15.58 27.19 -16.79
C ASN A 694 -15.89 25.79 -17.31
N VAL A 695 -16.86 25.12 -16.66
CA VAL A 695 -17.44 23.84 -17.10
C VAL A 695 -18.95 23.99 -17.11
N ASP A 696 -19.44 24.74 -18.09
CA ASP A 696 -20.80 25.27 -18.10
C ASP A 696 -21.52 25.13 -19.47
N GLY A 697 -20.96 24.36 -20.40
CA GLY A 697 -21.50 24.22 -21.75
C GLY A 697 -21.33 25.47 -22.63
N GLY A 698 -20.55 26.46 -22.18
CA GLY A 698 -20.31 27.70 -22.89
C GLY A 698 -21.34 28.78 -22.55
N VAL A 699 -21.49 29.15 -21.28
CA VAL A 699 -22.34 30.30 -20.92
C VAL A 699 -21.58 31.59 -21.23
N ALA A 700 -21.91 32.23 -22.36
CA ALA A 700 -21.19 33.41 -22.86
C ALA A 700 -21.05 34.55 -21.83
N MET A 701 -22.07 34.76 -21.00
CA MET A 701 -22.04 35.81 -19.96
C MET A 701 -21.08 35.48 -18.81
N ALA A 702 -20.70 34.22 -18.62
CA ALA A 702 -19.81 33.75 -17.57
C ALA A 702 -18.34 33.67 -18.04
N PHE A 703 -18.02 34.07 -19.27
CA PHE A 703 -16.65 34.07 -19.77
C PHE A 703 -15.79 35.00 -18.93
N VAL A 704 -14.77 34.44 -18.30
CA VAL A 704 -13.79 35.20 -17.52
C VAL A 704 -12.98 36.09 -18.45
N ARG A 705 -12.84 37.37 -18.07
CA ARG A 705 -12.07 38.38 -18.81
C ARG A 705 -10.97 38.95 -17.91
#